data_AF-A0A1I6G2G9-F1
#
_entry.id   AF-A0A1I6G2G9-F1
#
_cell.length_a   1.000
_cell.length_b   1.000
_cell.length_c   1.000
_cell.angle_alpha   90.00
_cell.angle_beta   90.00
_cell.angle_gamma   90.00
#
_symmetry.space_group_name_H-M   'P 1'
#
loop_
_entity.id
_entity.type
_entity.pdbx_description
1 polymer ?
#
loop_
_entity_poly.entity_id
_entity_poly.type
_entity_poly.pdbx_seq_one_letter_code
_entity_poly.pdbx_strand_id
1 'polypeptide(L)'
;MSDVELASRFTESDDGTVTYRIMVRSDDSMAGPLDVDEAMVADADAHAPAHDDLFDADSGDGEMADAPSEPAGPQTDPPEMPMDEEDGGYEFTDVVLISPDDFDYNPELTEADRKAAEPIDEQMNGLDAYFDRNAILDVDDDSMDAEMAGLPPVVDLRSRQSSVKHQGGRGTCVSHAAMALLESFQHIPEDLSEQYTHYKFNEFLERPHDENKGLRTTDSAPFLARSDGRVCTESDWPYVASQSTINTLVDNGTYGPPTSAVADQTYGYKADAYKIVTNAGLTGESIRNTRYLEALLYQGFTPVIGTWVGWDDKDNNGVLDPRFDGTGAPIRLGGHAMLLVGYNRTEQYFVLKNSWGTGWGHEGYGYLHYDYIRTNFKYGYVVEEVVPESAATPVPRQLAQAPFSSDRISRAQLRAAVLFMRSSAGRYAVAEAYAGPNLSLRHLRVYNPDGSLHLERDSLVVRSSYLFDVDSARETRTDADFWWHGVRRGVHYLECRNGAMACIGFDLAGLSVRDIARTRLSSTAVPAADLDYAVVVGRTTANRPFKLLAHVDETDTSLDVSSLEVLRWNGSRRQYKRNVSIPSSWTYNLDTGSQGGGRYADLWWHVVSQGVGFLERYSTARTQLVWCLGDGAERLEREMAPAAEVDHAVEPATPEMVDTPAPVAETDGGATR
;
A
#
# COMPACT_ATOMS: atom_id res chain seq x y z
N MET A 1 29.47 -8.49 15.38
CA MET A 1 29.60 -7.62 16.57
C MET A 1 29.79 -8.42 17.86
N SER A 2 30.62 -8.00 18.83
CA SER A 2 30.71 -8.63 20.17
C SER A 2 29.65 -8.11 21.16
N ASP A 3 29.39 -8.78 22.29
CA ASP A 3 28.39 -8.30 23.29
C ASP A 3 28.74 -6.93 23.88
N VAL A 4 30.05 -6.69 24.08
CA VAL A 4 30.58 -5.40 24.54
C VAL A 4 30.32 -4.30 23.51
N GLU A 5 30.36 -4.64 22.23
CA GLU A 5 30.17 -3.72 21.11
C GLU A 5 28.69 -3.41 20.83
N LEU A 6 27.77 -4.35 21.11
CA LEU A 6 26.33 -4.05 21.13
C LEU A 6 25.96 -3.19 22.34
N ALA A 7 26.46 -3.55 23.53
CA ALA A 7 26.21 -2.78 24.75
C ALA A 7 26.75 -1.34 24.64
N SER A 8 27.86 -1.12 23.93
CA SER A 8 28.40 0.22 23.68
C SER A 8 27.54 1.09 22.75
N ARG A 9 26.54 0.51 22.07
CA ARG A 9 25.54 1.30 21.33
C ARG A 9 24.44 1.85 22.24
N PHE A 10 24.30 1.34 23.46
CA PHE A 10 23.33 1.84 24.42
C PHE A 10 24.00 2.84 25.36
N THR A 11 23.34 3.97 25.59
CA THR A 11 23.74 4.93 26.63
C THR A 11 22.53 5.29 27.47
N GLU A 12 22.68 5.19 28.79
CA GLU A 12 21.69 5.65 29.77
C GLU A 12 22.16 6.98 30.36
N SER A 13 21.32 8.00 30.30
CA SER A 13 21.57 9.33 30.87
C SER A 13 21.15 9.38 32.34
N ASP A 14 21.64 10.37 33.10
CA ASP A 14 21.32 10.55 34.52
C ASP A 14 19.80 10.72 34.80
N ASP A 15 19.03 11.13 33.80
CA ASP A 15 17.56 11.27 33.85
C ASP A 15 16.79 9.97 33.54
N GLY A 16 17.50 8.86 33.34
CA GLY A 16 16.94 7.55 32.98
C GLY A 16 16.58 7.40 31.50
N THR A 17 16.95 8.37 30.65
CA THR A 17 16.76 8.27 29.20
C THR A 17 17.74 7.24 28.62
N VAL A 18 17.19 6.23 27.94
CA VAL A 18 17.98 5.24 27.20
C VAL A 18 18.06 5.64 25.74
N THR A 19 19.27 5.75 25.22
CA THR A 19 19.56 6.03 23.81
C THR A 19 20.22 4.82 23.16
N TYR A 20 19.97 4.64 21.87
CA TYR A 20 20.56 3.61 21.05
C TYR A 20 21.18 4.23 19.80
N ARG A 21 22.46 3.94 19.58
CA ARG A 21 23.20 4.41 18.42
C ARG A 21 22.90 3.54 17.21
N ILE A 22 22.31 4.16 16.19
CA ILE A 22 21.97 3.52 14.92
C ILE A 22 22.85 4.06 13.79
N MET A 23 23.00 3.25 12.76
CA MET A 23 23.65 3.63 11.51
C MET A 23 22.57 3.92 10.47
N VAL A 24 22.68 5.04 9.78
CA VAL A 24 21.74 5.50 8.74
C VAL A 24 22.51 5.90 7.50
N ARG A 25 21.95 5.71 6.30
CA ARG A 25 22.55 6.21 5.05
C ARG A 25 22.56 7.74 5.05
N SER A 26 23.66 8.35 4.63
CA SER A 26 23.81 9.81 4.54
C SER A 26 22.98 10.38 3.39
N ASP A 27 22.43 11.59 3.56
CA ASP A 27 21.56 12.24 2.58
C ASP A 27 22.23 12.43 1.20
N ASP A 28 23.56 12.61 1.15
CA ASP A 28 24.33 12.73 -0.10
C ASP A 28 24.36 11.41 -0.92
N SER A 29 24.22 10.26 -0.26
CA SER A 29 24.17 8.95 -0.92
C SER A 29 22.77 8.57 -1.45
N MET A 30 21.72 9.21 -0.93
CA MET A 30 20.33 9.02 -1.36
C MET A 30 20.00 9.79 -2.65
N ALA A 31 20.93 10.65 -3.12
CA ALA A 31 20.81 11.44 -4.35
C ALA A 31 21.55 10.84 -5.58
N GLY A 32 22.11 9.63 -5.47
CA GLY A 32 22.75 8.92 -6.58
C GLY A 32 21.74 8.30 -7.56
N PRO A 33 22.07 8.16 -8.87
CA PRO A 33 21.16 7.54 -9.84
C PRO A 33 20.87 6.10 -9.42
N LEU A 34 19.59 5.72 -9.48
CA LEU A 34 19.07 4.37 -9.25
C LEU A 34 19.92 3.33 -10.01
N ASP A 35 20.80 2.63 -9.29
CA ASP A 35 21.44 1.41 -9.79
C ASP A 35 20.38 0.32 -9.83
N VAL A 36 19.78 0.17 -11.01
CA VAL A 36 19.06 -1.04 -11.41
C VAL A 36 20.09 -2.13 -11.66
N ASP A 37 20.02 -3.19 -10.87
CA ASP A 37 20.71 -4.46 -11.13
C ASP A 37 20.35 -5.01 -12.53
N GLU A 38 21.15 -4.68 -13.55
CA GLU A 38 21.17 -5.37 -14.83
C GLU A 38 22.11 -6.59 -14.75
N ALA A 39 21.59 -7.70 -14.22
CA ALA A 39 22.16 -9.00 -14.50
C ALA A 39 21.49 -9.61 -15.75
N MET A 40 22.31 -9.84 -16.78
CA MET A 40 22.09 -10.67 -17.98
C MET A 40 21.60 -9.99 -19.26
N VAL A 41 22.54 -9.60 -20.15
CA VAL A 41 22.68 -10.15 -21.51
C VAL A 41 24.15 -10.07 -21.94
N ALA A 42 24.69 -11.20 -22.42
CA ALA A 42 26.05 -11.34 -22.93
C ALA A 42 26.26 -10.74 -24.34
N ASP A 43 27.48 -10.25 -24.55
CA ASP A 43 28.28 -10.14 -25.79
C ASP A 43 27.57 -10.09 -27.17
N ALA A 44 27.82 -8.99 -27.90
CA ALA A 44 28.30 -9.03 -29.30
C ALA A 44 28.71 -7.63 -29.82
N ASP A 45 30.03 -7.48 -30.03
CA ASP A 45 30.71 -6.80 -31.12
C ASP A 45 30.28 -5.41 -31.65
N ALA A 46 31.19 -4.46 -31.42
CA ALA A 46 31.90 -3.64 -32.41
C ALA A 46 31.10 -2.75 -33.39
N HIS A 47 31.24 -1.43 -33.25
CA HIS A 47 31.91 -0.52 -34.21
C HIS A 47 31.64 0.94 -33.85
N ALA A 48 32.68 1.66 -33.42
CA ALA A 48 32.77 3.11 -33.65
C ALA A 48 33.12 3.35 -35.14
N PRO A 49 32.84 4.53 -35.72
CA PRO A 49 33.78 5.65 -35.52
C PRO A 49 33.19 7.08 -35.49
N ALA A 50 33.92 7.93 -34.77
CA ALA A 50 34.41 9.28 -35.09
C ALA A 50 33.46 10.41 -35.54
N HIS A 51 33.59 11.56 -34.85
CA HIS A 51 33.85 12.93 -35.35
C HIS A 51 33.84 13.84 -34.10
N ASP A 52 34.96 14.39 -33.63
CA ASP A 52 35.83 15.47 -34.15
C ASP A 52 35.61 16.76 -33.32
N ASP A 53 36.74 17.42 -33.06
CA ASP A 53 36.94 18.81 -32.67
C ASP A 53 36.73 19.22 -31.19
N LEU A 54 37.59 19.99 -30.51
CA LEU A 54 38.88 20.65 -30.79
C LEU A 54 39.32 21.43 -29.51
N PHE A 55 40.64 21.56 -29.27
CA PHE A 55 41.36 22.55 -28.43
C PHE A 55 41.14 22.54 -26.89
N ASP A 56 42.12 22.75 -26.00
CA ASP A 56 43.53 23.17 -26.12
C ASP A 56 44.31 22.79 -24.84
N ALA A 57 45.63 22.88 -24.96
CA ALA A 57 46.73 22.59 -24.02
C ALA A 57 46.61 23.08 -22.56
N ASP A 58 47.21 22.31 -21.61
CA ASP A 58 48.47 22.72 -20.96
C ASP A 58 49.20 21.52 -20.32
N SER A 59 50.48 21.74 -20.07
CA SER A 59 51.63 20.86 -20.04
C SER A 59 52.19 20.69 -18.62
N GLY A 60 52.98 19.63 -18.37
CA GLY A 60 53.77 19.53 -17.14
C GLY A 60 54.37 18.16 -16.87
N ASP A 61 55.57 17.96 -17.40
CA ASP A 61 56.48 16.79 -17.32
C ASP A 61 56.77 16.25 -15.90
N GLY A 62 56.91 14.93 -15.73
CA GLY A 62 58.20 14.22 -15.55
C GLY A 62 58.26 13.62 -14.13
N GLU A 63 58.77 12.42 -13.81
CA GLU A 63 59.81 11.56 -14.36
C GLU A 63 59.54 10.09 -13.95
N MET A 64 59.99 9.14 -14.78
CA MET A 64 60.20 7.75 -14.41
C MET A 64 61.63 7.52 -13.91
N ALA A 65 61.84 6.67 -12.90
CA ALA A 65 62.98 5.75 -12.84
C ALA A 65 62.85 4.65 -11.76
N ASP A 66 62.88 3.41 -12.26
CA ASP A 66 63.59 2.21 -11.79
C ASP A 66 63.42 1.63 -10.37
N ALA A 67 62.93 0.38 -10.37
CA ALA A 67 63.12 -0.65 -9.34
C ALA A 67 64.57 -1.17 -9.30
N PRO A 68 65.00 -1.83 -8.21
CA PRO A 68 65.03 -3.30 -8.27
C PRO A 68 64.71 -4.03 -6.93
N SER A 69 64.57 -5.35 -7.11
CA SER A 69 64.02 -6.44 -6.29
C SER A 69 64.82 -6.98 -5.08
N GLU A 70 64.07 -7.34 -4.02
CA GLU A 70 64.16 -8.50 -3.07
C GLU A 70 65.37 -8.67 -2.10
N PRO A 71 65.24 -9.33 -0.91
CA PRO A 71 64.30 -10.40 -0.53
C PRO A 71 63.67 -10.37 0.90
N ALA A 72 62.87 -11.40 1.17
CA ALA A 72 61.90 -11.59 2.26
C ALA A 72 62.42 -11.94 3.68
N GLY A 73 61.59 -11.54 4.67
CA GLY A 73 61.38 -12.20 5.98
C GLY A 73 61.31 -11.22 7.17
N PRO A 74 60.64 -11.53 8.31
CA PRO A 74 59.48 -12.39 8.57
C PRO A 74 58.22 -11.58 9.00
N GLN A 75 57.05 -12.22 8.97
CA GLN A 75 55.77 -11.67 9.41
C GLN A 75 55.81 -11.21 10.89
N THR A 76 55.44 -9.95 11.11
CA THR A 76 54.99 -9.41 12.40
C THR A 76 53.60 -8.82 12.19
N ASP A 77 52.68 -9.17 13.08
CA ASP A 77 51.26 -8.78 13.06
C ASP A 77 51.08 -7.27 12.78
N PRO A 78 50.16 -6.88 11.88
CA PRO A 78 49.85 -5.46 11.69
C PRO A 78 49.04 -4.92 12.89
N PRO A 79 49.28 -3.66 13.26
CA PRO A 79 48.72 -3.04 14.46
C PRO A 79 47.23 -2.75 14.33
N GLU A 80 46.55 -2.65 15.48
CA GLU A 80 45.18 -2.18 15.64
C GLU A 80 44.93 -0.91 14.82
N MET A 81 43.95 -0.96 13.91
CA MET A 81 43.51 0.17 13.09
C MET A 81 42.80 1.22 13.98
N PRO A 82 43.16 2.51 13.88
CA PRO A 82 42.34 3.60 14.41
C PRO A 82 41.12 3.75 13.49
N MET A 83 39.91 3.67 14.05
CA MET A 83 38.68 3.98 13.32
C MET A 83 38.50 5.50 13.22
N ASP A 84 39.14 6.10 12.22
CA ASP A 84 38.77 7.40 11.67
C ASP A 84 39.11 7.39 10.17
N GLU A 85 38.22 6.84 9.34
CA GLU A 85 38.19 7.10 7.90
C GLU A 85 36.75 7.37 7.45
N GLU A 86 36.48 8.66 7.22
CA GLU A 86 35.38 9.19 6.42
C GLU A 86 35.53 8.67 4.97
N ASP A 87 34.95 7.50 4.66
CA ASP A 87 34.58 7.13 3.28
C ASP A 87 33.54 6.00 3.28
N GLY A 88 32.27 6.38 3.33
CA GLY A 88 31.13 5.45 3.26
C GLY A 88 29.89 6.24 3.62
N GLY A 89 28.89 6.29 2.72
CA GLY A 89 27.69 7.12 2.85
C GLY A 89 26.73 6.69 3.97
N TYR A 90 27.25 6.55 5.20
CA TYR A 90 26.52 6.20 6.40
C TYR A 90 26.97 7.09 7.56
N GLU A 91 26.00 7.60 8.31
CA GLU A 91 26.19 8.40 9.52
C GLU A 91 25.63 7.66 10.74
N PHE A 92 26.16 7.99 11.92
CA PHE A 92 25.59 7.52 13.18
C PHE A 92 24.66 8.56 13.76
N THR A 93 23.46 8.13 14.16
CA THR A 93 22.51 8.95 14.90
C THR A 93 22.04 8.21 16.14
N ASP A 94 21.75 8.95 17.21
CA ASP A 94 21.24 8.40 18.46
C ASP A 94 19.72 8.58 18.50
N VAL A 95 19.00 7.50 18.80
CA VAL A 95 17.53 7.49 18.96
C VAL A 95 17.16 7.13 20.39
N VAL A 96 16.04 7.65 20.88
CA VAL A 96 15.57 7.38 22.25
C VAL A 96 14.68 6.13 22.25
N LEU A 97 14.99 5.22 23.17
CA LEU A 97 14.24 4.00 23.43
C LEU A 97 13.33 4.17 24.66
N ILE A 98 12.37 3.26 24.80
CA ILE A 98 11.59 3.11 26.03
C ILE A 98 12.53 2.54 27.10
N SER A 99 12.54 3.15 28.29
CA SER A 99 13.34 2.65 29.41
C SER A 99 12.95 1.21 29.76
N PRO A 100 13.89 0.35 30.20
CA PRO A 100 13.56 -1.01 30.63
C PRO A 100 12.47 -1.06 31.70
N ASP A 101 12.46 -0.12 32.65
CA ASP A 101 11.47 -0.06 33.72
C ASP A 101 10.06 0.26 33.20
N ASP A 102 9.94 1.19 32.23
CA ASP A 102 8.66 1.52 31.61
C ASP A 102 8.18 0.44 30.64
N PHE A 103 9.12 -0.30 30.05
CA PHE A 103 8.84 -1.36 29.09
C PHE A 103 8.53 -2.71 29.75
N ASP A 104 9.14 -3.03 30.89
CA ASP A 104 9.05 -4.33 31.58
C ASP A 104 7.78 -4.52 32.42
N TYR A 105 6.61 -4.42 31.78
CA TYR A 105 5.32 -4.74 32.38
C TYR A 105 4.57 -5.84 31.60
N ASN A 106 3.57 -6.45 32.25
CA ASN A 106 2.60 -7.32 31.58
C ASN A 106 1.25 -6.59 31.52
N PRO A 107 0.62 -6.45 30.35
CA PRO A 107 -0.68 -5.79 30.23
C PRO A 107 -1.75 -6.54 31.02
N GLU A 108 -2.54 -5.82 31.81
CA GLU A 108 -3.72 -6.35 32.49
C GLU A 108 -4.97 -6.04 31.66
N LEU A 109 -5.66 -7.09 31.19
CA LEU A 109 -6.85 -6.91 30.34
C LEU A 109 -8.10 -6.62 31.18
N THR A 110 -8.71 -5.46 30.95
CA THR A 110 -9.99 -5.08 31.53
C THR A 110 -11.16 -5.79 30.84
N GLU A 111 -12.37 -5.64 31.38
CA GLU A 111 -13.58 -6.14 30.71
C GLU A 111 -13.88 -5.38 29.41
N ALA A 112 -13.54 -4.09 29.36
CA ALA A 112 -13.69 -3.30 28.15
C ALA A 112 -12.75 -3.78 27.05
N ASP A 113 -11.50 -4.12 27.39
CA ASP A 113 -10.52 -4.65 26.43
C ASP A 113 -10.99 -5.99 25.85
N ARG A 114 -11.52 -6.88 26.70
CA ARG A 114 -12.07 -8.17 26.24
C ARG A 114 -13.26 -7.99 25.30
N LYS A 115 -14.16 -7.07 25.63
CA LYS A 115 -15.32 -6.77 24.78
C LYS A 115 -14.89 -6.16 23.43
N ALA A 116 -13.92 -5.26 23.44
CA ALA A 116 -13.43 -4.63 22.21
C ALA A 116 -12.72 -5.62 21.28
N ALA A 117 -12.23 -6.74 21.81
CA ALA A 117 -11.58 -7.79 21.03
C ALA A 117 -12.56 -8.76 20.35
N GLU A 118 -13.84 -8.81 20.76
CA GLU A 118 -14.82 -9.80 20.27
C GLU A 118 -14.91 -9.86 18.73
N PRO A 119 -14.98 -8.74 17.99
CA PRO A 119 -15.04 -8.78 16.52
C PRO A 119 -13.79 -9.40 15.88
N ILE A 120 -12.61 -9.07 16.43
CA ILE A 120 -11.33 -9.62 15.96
C ILE A 120 -11.23 -11.11 16.29
N ASP A 121 -11.68 -11.53 17.48
CA ASP A 121 -11.73 -12.94 17.88
C ASP A 121 -12.61 -13.75 16.92
N GLU A 122 -13.76 -13.20 16.54
CA GLU A 122 -14.65 -13.82 15.55
C GLU A 122 -13.96 -14.02 14.20
N GLN A 123 -13.19 -13.03 13.72
CA GLN A 123 -12.42 -13.15 12.48
C GLN A 123 -11.28 -14.18 12.57
N MET A 124 -10.69 -14.35 13.76
CA MET A 124 -9.55 -15.24 13.99
C MET A 124 -9.97 -16.70 14.24
N ASN A 125 -11.20 -16.96 14.64
CA ASN A 125 -11.73 -18.31 14.90
C ASN A 125 -11.52 -19.29 13.72
N GLY A 126 -11.56 -18.83 12.48
CA GLY A 126 -11.32 -19.67 11.30
C GLY A 126 -9.86 -20.10 11.10
N LEU A 127 -8.93 -19.56 11.89
CA LEU A 127 -7.48 -19.79 11.77
C LEU A 127 -6.88 -20.39 13.06
N ASP A 128 -7.68 -20.73 14.07
CA ASP A 128 -7.22 -21.28 15.35
C ASP A 128 -6.26 -22.46 15.20
N ALA A 129 -6.63 -23.45 14.39
CA ALA A 129 -5.85 -24.64 14.10
C ALA A 129 -4.53 -24.35 13.36
N TYR A 130 -4.37 -23.14 12.79
CA TYR A 130 -3.11 -22.69 12.21
C TYR A 130 -2.12 -22.26 13.29
N PHE A 131 -2.57 -21.42 14.22
CA PHE A 131 -1.70 -20.81 15.22
C PHE A 131 -1.65 -21.57 16.56
N ASP A 132 -2.51 -22.55 16.80
CA ASP A 132 -2.39 -23.45 17.95
C ASP A 132 -1.28 -24.51 17.80
N ARG A 133 -0.71 -24.66 16.60
CA ARG A 133 0.36 -25.64 16.33
C ARG A 133 1.72 -25.17 16.83
N ASN A 134 2.44 -26.05 17.51
CA ASN A 134 3.83 -25.81 17.90
C ASN A 134 4.81 -26.28 16.81
N ALA A 135 5.05 -25.41 15.82
CA ALA A 135 5.92 -25.73 14.66
C ALA A 135 7.39 -26.03 15.01
N ILE A 136 7.85 -25.74 16.24
CA ILE A 136 9.24 -26.01 16.67
C ILE A 136 9.44 -27.49 17.04
N LEU A 137 8.36 -28.20 17.44
CA LEU A 137 8.42 -29.61 17.85
C LEU A 137 7.95 -30.58 16.76
N ASP A 138 7.22 -30.11 15.75
CA ASP A 138 6.68 -30.92 14.65
C ASP A 138 7.69 -31.11 13.50
N VAL A 139 8.95 -31.46 13.84
CA VAL A 139 9.93 -31.92 12.85
C VAL A 139 9.78 -33.43 12.72
N ASP A 140 8.72 -33.88 12.06
CA ASP A 140 8.64 -35.25 11.55
C ASP A 140 8.65 -35.25 10.02
N ASP A 141 9.58 -36.07 9.54
CA ASP A 141 9.94 -36.48 8.19
C ASP A 141 8.73 -37.02 7.41
N ASP A 142 8.73 -36.82 6.08
CA ASP A 142 7.78 -37.40 5.11
C ASP A 142 6.29 -36.97 5.16
N SER A 143 6.00 -35.66 5.02
CA SER A 143 4.80 -35.27 4.26
C SER A 143 4.97 -33.98 3.46
N MET A 144 5.36 -34.14 2.19
CA MET A 144 5.09 -33.13 1.15
C MET A 144 3.58 -32.84 0.95
N ASP A 145 2.70 -33.51 1.71
CA ASP A 145 1.26 -33.25 1.80
C ASP A 145 0.86 -32.29 2.95
N ALA A 146 1.79 -31.84 3.81
CA ALA A 146 1.52 -30.84 4.85
C ALA A 146 1.53 -29.37 4.33
N GLU A 147 1.89 -29.16 3.06
CA GLU A 147 1.82 -27.86 2.36
C GLU A 147 0.37 -27.46 1.98
N MET A 148 -0.62 -28.24 2.42
CA MET A 148 -2.02 -28.18 1.99
C MET A 148 -2.98 -27.48 2.98
N ALA A 149 -2.47 -26.67 3.91
CA ALA A 149 -3.28 -25.87 4.86
C ALA A 149 -2.65 -24.54 5.32
N GLY A 150 -1.59 -24.05 4.65
CA GLY A 150 -0.85 -22.86 5.09
C GLY A 150 -1.38 -21.55 4.51
N LEU A 151 -1.25 -20.46 5.29
CA LEU A 151 -1.36 -19.09 4.80
C LEU A 151 -0.32 -18.85 3.68
N PRO A 152 -0.50 -17.86 2.78
CA PRO A 152 0.49 -17.51 1.75
C PRO A 152 1.90 -17.40 2.34
N PRO A 153 2.96 -17.79 1.61
CA PRO A 153 4.32 -17.70 2.12
C PRO A 153 4.80 -16.25 2.27
N VAL A 154 4.18 -15.30 1.57
CA VAL A 154 4.50 -13.88 1.64
C VAL A 154 3.21 -13.07 1.75
N VAL A 155 3.19 -12.13 2.68
CA VAL A 155 2.20 -11.05 2.79
C VAL A 155 2.96 -9.75 2.97
N ASP A 156 2.61 -8.73 2.19
CA ASP A 156 3.26 -7.43 2.23
C ASP A 156 2.18 -6.35 2.14
N LEU A 157 2.02 -5.57 3.21
CA LEU A 157 1.04 -4.50 3.33
C LEU A 157 1.70 -3.11 3.24
N ARG A 158 2.95 -3.01 2.77
CA ARG A 158 3.64 -1.73 2.59
C ARG A 158 2.92 -0.77 1.65
N SER A 159 2.15 -1.29 0.68
CA SER A 159 1.30 -0.46 -0.20
C SER A 159 0.22 0.32 0.55
N ARG A 160 -0.14 -0.11 1.78
CA ARG A 160 -1.12 0.56 2.63
C ARG A 160 -0.49 1.56 3.59
N GLN A 161 0.82 1.78 3.53
CA GLN A 161 1.53 2.56 4.55
C GLN A 161 1.82 3.97 4.05
N SER A 162 1.60 4.96 4.92
CA SER A 162 2.17 6.30 4.76
C SER A 162 3.70 6.27 4.69
N SER A 163 4.31 7.38 4.30
CA SER A 163 5.77 7.53 4.28
C SER A 163 6.42 7.24 5.63
N VAL A 164 7.67 6.77 5.62
CA VAL A 164 8.45 6.57 6.84
C VAL A 164 8.75 7.92 7.50
N LYS A 165 8.55 7.99 8.82
CA LYS A 165 8.78 9.17 9.65
C LYS A 165 10.06 9.03 10.50
N HIS A 166 10.45 10.12 11.16
CA HIS A 166 11.67 10.16 11.97
C HIS A 166 11.42 10.78 13.36
N GLN A 167 11.44 9.96 14.41
CA GLN A 167 11.15 10.37 15.79
C GLN A 167 12.22 11.30 16.39
N GLY A 168 13.45 11.24 15.89
CA GLY A 168 14.56 12.02 16.42
C GLY A 168 15.00 11.59 17.82
N GLY A 169 15.57 12.54 18.57
CA GLY A 169 16.04 12.33 19.94
C GLY A 169 14.91 12.31 20.99
N ARG A 170 13.72 11.84 20.62
CA ARG A 170 12.53 11.85 21.47
C ARG A 170 11.94 10.45 21.67
N GLY A 171 11.50 10.15 22.89
CA GLY A 171 10.83 8.91 23.29
C GLY A 171 9.38 8.83 22.81
N THR A 172 9.17 8.96 21.50
CA THR A 172 7.84 9.08 20.85
C THR A 172 7.51 7.90 19.93
N CYS A 173 8.28 6.80 20.01
CA CYS A 173 8.08 5.61 19.17
C CYS A 173 6.65 5.04 19.25
N VAL A 174 6.00 5.11 20.43
CA VAL A 174 4.62 4.65 20.62
C VAL A 174 3.63 5.53 19.87
N SER A 175 3.85 6.85 19.84
CA SER A 175 3.04 7.78 19.06
C SER A 175 3.19 7.50 17.56
N HIS A 176 4.42 7.32 17.07
CA HIS A 176 4.69 7.00 15.67
C HIS A 176 4.08 5.65 15.25
N ALA A 177 4.24 4.60 16.06
CA ALA A 177 3.68 3.29 15.73
C ALA A 177 2.15 3.32 15.69
N ALA A 178 1.51 4.05 16.62
CA ALA A 178 0.06 4.21 16.65
C ALA A 178 -0.47 5.05 15.48
N MET A 179 0.21 6.15 15.12
CA MET A 179 -0.17 6.95 13.95
C MET A 179 0.02 6.15 12.66
N ALA A 180 1.13 5.41 12.51
CA ALA A 180 1.34 4.54 11.37
C ALA A 180 0.24 3.47 11.23
N LEU A 181 -0.32 2.97 12.35
CA LEU A 181 -1.47 2.07 12.31
C LEU A 181 -2.71 2.79 11.79
N LEU A 182 -3.05 3.97 12.33
CA LEU A 182 -4.20 4.76 11.87
C LEU A 182 -4.10 5.10 10.39
N GLU A 183 -2.93 5.57 9.96
CA GLU A 183 -2.60 5.93 8.58
C GLU A 183 -2.63 4.71 7.63
N SER A 184 -2.66 3.48 8.16
CA SER A 184 -2.80 2.29 7.32
C SER A 184 -4.22 2.06 6.77
N PHE A 185 -5.20 2.79 7.32
CA PHE A 185 -6.57 2.77 6.84
C PHE A 185 -6.74 3.84 5.77
N GLN A 186 -7.04 3.44 4.54
CA GLN A 186 -7.03 4.32 3.35
C GLN A 186 -7.91 5.59 3.47
N HIS A 187 -8.97 5.57 4.27
CA HIS A 187 -9.86 6.72 4.49
C HIS A 187 -9.37 7.68 5.59
N ILE A 188 -8.25 7.36 6.23
CA ILE A 188 -7.57 8.20 7.21
C ILE A 188 -6.43 8.94 6.50
N PRO A 189 -6.22 10.25 6.76
CA PRO A 189 -5.09 10.98 6.19
C PRO A 189 -3.75 10.28 6.47
N GLU A 190 -2.84 10.33 5.50
CA GLU A 190 -1.54 9.67 5.55
C GLU A 190 -0.53 10.36 6.50
N ASP A 191 -0.88 11.51 7.09
CA ASP A 191 0.02 12.27 7.96
C ASP A 191 -0.71 12.86 9.17
N LEU A 192 -0.77 12.07 10.25
CA LEU A 192 -1.34 12.44 11.54
C LEU A 192 -0.27 12.96 12.51
N SER A 193 -0.67 13.81 13.45
CA SER A 193 0.27 14.47 14.37
C SER A 193 0.73 13.56 15.51
N GLU A 194 1.96 13.06 15.42
CA GLU A 194 2.63 12.42 16.56
C GLU A 194 2.86 13.42 17.70
N GLN A 195 3.03 14.71 17.38
CA GLN A 195 3.21 15.78 18.36
C GLN A 195 2.00 15.89 19.29
N TYR A 196 0.81 15.98 18.69
CA TYR A 196 -0.45 16.07 19.42
C TYR A 196 -0.74 14.79 20.19
N THR A 197 -0.48 13.63 19.57
CA THR A 197 -0.63 12.32 20.21
C THR A 197 0.24 12.21 21.46
N HIS A 198 1.52 12.56 21.36
CA HIS A 198 2.44 12.51 22.49
C HIS A 198 2.10 13.54 23.57
N TYR A 199 1.65 14.74 23.19
CA TYR A 199 1.12 15.72 24.14
C TYR A 199 -0.04 15.12 24.95
N LYS A 200 -1.02 14.53 24.29
CA LYS A 200 -2.17 13.90 24.94
C LYS A 200 -1.81 12.71 25.83
N PHE A 201 -0.81 11.91 25.46
CA PHE A 201 -0.31 10.83 26.31
C PHE A 201 0.27 11.36 27.63
N ASN A 202 0.97 12.50 27.60
CA ASN A 202 1.46 13.15 28.81
C ASN A 202 0.31 13.67 29.69
N GLU A 203 -0.71 14.29 29.09
CA GLU A 203 -1.91 14.72 29.82
C GLU A 203 -2.63 13.53 30.48
N PHE A 204 -2.76 12.41 29.75
CA PHE A 204 -3.40 11.19 30.24
C PHE A 204 -2.70 10.58 31.45
N LEU A 205 -1.37 10.66 31.48
CA LEU A 205 -0.54 10.17 32.60
C LEU A 205 -0.35 11.22 33.71
N GLU A 206 -0.92 12.42 33.57
CA GLU A 206 -0.66 13.57 34.44
C GLU A 206 0.84 13.88 34.58
N ARG A 207 1.60 13.69 33.48
CA ARG A 207 3.06 13.85 33.41
C ARG A 207 3.45 15.21 32.81
N PRO A 208 4.53 15.85 33.29
CA PRO A 208 5.12 17.01 32.63
C PRO A 208 5.46 16.73 31.16
N HIS A 209 5.29 17.75 30.32
CA HIS A 209 5.45 17.62 28.86
C HIS A 209 6.90 17.65 28.37
N ASP A 210 7.83 18.06 29.22
CA ASP A 210 9.27 18.07 29.01
C ASP A 210 9.93 16.72 29.38
N GLU A 211 9.16 15.75 29.92
CA GLU A 211 9.66 14.39 30.10
C GLU A 211 9.77 13.64 28.77
N ASN A 212 10.97 13.16 28.46
CA ASN A 212 11.28 12.45 27.21
C ASN A 212 10.86 10.97 27.23
N LYS A 213 9.60 10.69 27.55
CA LYS A 213 9.09 9.33 27.77
C LYS A 213 7.80 9.09 27.01
N GLY A 214 7.60 7.88 26.50
CA GLY A 214 6.35 7.50 25.83
C GLY A 214 5.22 7.14 26.80
N LEU A 215 4.05 6.80 26.24
CA LEU A 215 3.05 5.98 26.92
C LEU A 215 3.49 4.51 26.85
N ARG A 216 2.93 3.65 27.70
CA ARG A 216 3.03 2.20 27.52
C ARG A 216 2.39 1.77 26.20
N THR A 217 3.05 0.89 25.45
CA THR A 217 2.63 0.55 24.07
C THR A 217 1.18 0.08 24.02
N THR A 218 0.77 -0.84 24.91
CA THR A 218 -0.61 -1.37 24.91
C THR A 218 -1.65 -0.39 25.41
N ASP A 219 -1.26 0.61 26.21
CA ASP A 219 -2.19 1.61 26.76
C ASP A 219 -2.60 2.64 25.69
N SER A 220 -1.84 2.73 24.59
CA SER A 220 -2.20 3.60 23.46
C SER A 220 -3.48 3.17 22.75
N ALA A 221 -3.81 1.87 22.70
CA ALA A 221 -5.03 1.37 22.10
C ALA A 221 -6.31 1.83 22.82
N PRO A 222 -6.51 1.51 24.12
CA PRO A 222 -7.67 1.98 24.86
C PRO A 222 -7.68 3.50 25.01
N PHE A 223 -6.53 4.19 24.98
CA PHE A 223 -6.49 5.64 24.95
C PHE A 223 -7.10 6.21 23.65
N LEU A 224 -6.58 5.80 22.49
CA LEU A 224 -7.03 6.27 21.18
C LEU A 224 -8.46 5.82 20.82
N ALA A 225 -8.95 4.79 21.50
CA ALA A 225 -10.34 4.32 21.43
C ALA A 225 -11.34 5.26 22.13
N ARG A 226 -10.88 6.20 22.95
CA ARG A 226 -11.73 7.17 23.64
C ARG A 226 -12.06 8.37 22.76
N SER A 227 -13.21 8.98 23.01
CA SER A 227 -13.60 10.22 22.32
C SER A 227 -12.63 11.38 22.55
N ASP A 228 -12.02 11.46 23.74
CA ASP A 228 -11.00 12.47 24.08
C ASP A 228 -9.57 12.03 23.70
N GLY A 229 -9.39 10.78 23.25
CA GLY A 229 -8.13 10.26 22.72
C GLY A 229 -7.86 10.61 21.26
N ARG A 230 -8.85 11.19 20.55
CA ARG A 230 -8.73 11.49 19.13
C ARG A 230 -7.66 12.54 18.80
N VAL A 231 -7.09 12.44 17.61
CA VAL A 231 -5.91 13.21 17.17
C VAL A 231 -6.22 14.08 15.95
N CYS A 232 -5.33 15.03 15.69
CA CYS A 232 -5.35 15.94 14.54
C CYS A 232 -4.39 15.48 13.43
N THR A 233 -4.45 16.14 12.27
CA THR A 233 -3.43 15.98 11.23
C THR A 233 -2.09 16.61 11.64
N GLU A 234 -0.99 16.15 11.04
CA GLU A 234 0.36 16.72 11.23
C GLU A 234 0.41 18.20 10.83
N SER A 235 -0.37 18.60 9.82
CA SER A 235 -0.45 20.00 9.39
C SER A 235 -1.03 20.93 10.46
N ASP A 236 -1.87 20.41 11.36
CA ASP A 236 -2.45 21.18 12.45
C ASP A 236 -1.48 21.38 13.61
N TRP A 237 -0.60 20.40 13.89
CA TRP A 237 0.51 20.56 14.82
C TRP A 237 1.75 19.76 14.39
N PRO A 238 2.71 20.42 13.72
CA PRO A 238 3.91 19.75 13.23
C PRO A 238 4.80 19.18 14.33
N TYR A 239 5.42 18.05 14.02
CA TYR A 239 6.33 17.31 14.86
C TYR A 239 7.65 18.04 15.07
N VAL A 240 8.03 18.15 16.34
CA VAL A 240 9.31 18.70 16.75
C VAL A 240 10.21 17.55 17.19
N ALA A 241 11.16 17.15 16.36
CA ALA A 241 12.03 15.99 16.61
C ALA A 241 13.11 16.20 17.70
N SER A 242 13.20 17.40 18.27
CA SER A 242 14.22 17.78 19.27
C SER A 242 13.60 17.96 20.65
N GLN A 243 14.03 17.14 21.62
CA GLN A 243 13.59 17.27 23.01
C GLN A 243 14.04 18.59 23.64
N SER A 244 15.23 19.11 23.31
CA SER A 244 15.70 20.38 23.85
C SER A 244 14.83 21.57 23.42
N THR A 245 14.27 21.51 22.21
CA THR A 245 13.29 22.48 21.73
C THR A 245 11.99 22.38 22.53
N ILE A 246 11.50 21.17 22.80
CA ILE A 246 10.31 20.96 23.66
C ILE A 246 10.54 21.53 25.05
N ASN A 247 11.65 21.20 25.70
CA ASN A 247 12.00 21.70 27.04
C ASN A 247 11.99 23.23 27.06
N THR A 248 12.61 23.87 26.06
CA THR A 248 12.61 25.33 25.91
C THR A 248 11.19 25.90 25.78
N LEU A 249 10.31 25.26 25.00
CA LEU A 249 8.94 25.72 24.83
C LEU A 249 8.13 25.59 26.13
N VAL A 250 8.34 24.50 26.88
CA VAL A 250 7.70 24.23 28.19
C VAL A 250 8.17 25.25 29.22
N ASP A 251 9.49 25.45 29.36
CA ASP A 251 10.10 26.42 30.28
C ASP A 251 9.59 27.85 30.03
N ASN A 252 9.38 28.20 28.76
CA ASN A 252 8.85 29.50 28.36
C ASN A 252 7.32 29.62 28.52
N GLY A 253 6.62 28.55 28.92
CA GLY A 253 5.15 28.53 29.03
C GLY A 253 4.44 28.66 27.68
N THR A 254 5.11 28.28 26.59
CA THR A 254 4.62 28.41 25.20
C THR A 254 4.30 27.06 24.56
N TYR A 255 4.58 25.96 25.24
CA TYR A 255 4.28 24.62 24.76
C TYR A 255 2.81 24.27 24.99
N GLY A 256 2.11 23.99 23.89
CA GLY A 256 0.72 23.54 23.89
C GLY A 256 0.19 23.46 22.46
N PRO A 257 -0.89 22.70 22.23
CA PRO A 257 -1.46 22.55 20.91
C PRO A 257 -2.01 23.89 20.39
N PRO A 258 -1.76 24.24 19.12
CA PRO A 258 -2.42 25.38 18.50
C PRO A 258 -3.93 25.16 18.40
N THR A 259 -4.70 26.24 18.22
CA THR A 259 -6.16 26.18 18.14
C THR A 259 -6.66 25.29 17.00
N SER A 260 -5.92 25.17 15.89
CA SER A 260 -6.20 24.25 14.79
C SER A 260 -6.23 22.80 15.27
N ALA A 261 -5.17 22.36 15.95
CA ALA A 261 -5.07 21.00 16.49
C ALA A 261 -6.11 20.68 17.57
N VAL A 262 -6.45 21.66 18.42
CA VAL A 262 -7.53 21.47 19.40
C VAL A 262 -8.91 21.37 18.74
N ALA A 263 -9.10 22.03 17.60
CA ALA A 263 -10.35 21.97 16.84
C ALA A 263 -10.48 20.69 16.00
N ASP A 264 -9.36 20.13 15.54
CA ASP A 264 -9.30 18.86 14.81
C ASP A 264 -9.00 17.68 15.75
N GLN A 265 -10.03 17.06 16.31
CA GLN A 265 -9.89 15.86 17.15
C GLN A 265 -10.71 14.74 16.52
N THR A 266 -10.38 14.46 15.26
CA THR A 266 -11.22 13.64 14.39
C THR A 266 -10.82 12.18 14.42
N TYR A 267 -9.52 11.90 14.43
CA TYR A 267 -8.99 10.57 14.11
C TYR A 267 -8.70 9.74 15.36
N GLY A 268 -9.05 8.45 15.37
CA GLY A 268 -8.80 7.57 16.52
C GLY A 268 -9.23 6.13 16.25
N TYR A 269 -9.25 5.29 17.29
CA TYR A 269 -9.75 3.92 17.17
C TYR A 269 -11.24 3.87 17.49
N LYS A 270 -11.95 2.91 16.91
CA LYS A 270 -13.31 2.61 17.34
C LYS A 270 -13.26 1.86 18.67
N ALA A 271 -14.17 2.22 19.58
CA ALA A 271 -14.11 1.83 20.98
C ALA A 271 -14.22 0.31 21.23
N ASP A 272 -14.86 -0.41 20.31
CA ASP A 272 -15.17 -1.84 20.40
C ASP A 272 -14.52 -2.65 19.26
N ALA A 273 -13.39 -2.18 18.73
CA ALA A 273 -12.74 -2.78 17.56
C ALA A 273 -11.21 -2.86 17.70
N TYR A 274 -10.70 -3.20 18.89
CA TYR A 274 -9.27 -3.39 19.11
C TYR A 274 -9.00 -4.59 20.03
N LYS A 275 -7.84 -5.22 19.84
CA LYS A 275 -7.40 -6.36 20.64
C LYS A 275 -5.97 -6.16 21.12
N ILE A 276 -5.79 -6.19 22.44
CA ILE A 276 -4.46 -6.25 23.07
C ILE A 276 -3.96 -7.69 22.99
N VAL A 277 -2.76 -7.87 22.43
CA VAL A 277 -2.10 -9.17 22.28
C VAL A 277 -0.95 -9.25 23.28
N THR A 278 -1.09 -10.16 24.25
CA THR A 278 -0.07 -10.38 25.29
C THR A 278 0.90 -11.51 24.91
N ASN A 279 1.93 -11.72 25.72
CA ASN A 279 2.80 -12.88 25.58
C ASN A 279 2.22 -14.08 26.34
N ALA A 280 1.54 -14.97 25.61
CA ALA A 280 1.02 -16.24 26.11
C ALA A 280 1.90 -17.45 25.73
N GLY A 281 3.10 -17.23 25.20
CA GLY A 281 4.01 -18.28 24.72
C GLY A 281 4.16 -18.31 23.20
N LEU A 282 4.47 -19.48 22.64
CA LEU A 282 4.76 -19.66 21.20
C LEU A 282 3.61 -20.28 20.40
N THR A 283 2.46 -20.48 21.03
CA THR A 283 1.24 -21.07 20.45
C THR A 283 0.04 -20.22 20.85
N GLY A 284 -1.09 -20.39 20.15
CA GLY A 284 -2.31 -19.63 20.43
C GLY A 284 -2.15 -18.15 20.09
N GLU A 285 -3.02 -17.33 20.66
CA GLU A 285 -3.06 -15.89 20.42
C GLU A 285 -2.00 -15.16 21.25
N SER A 286 -0.76 -15.23 20.79
CA SER A 286 0.40 -14.68 21.49
C SER A 286 1.23 -13.81 20.56
N ILE A 287 1.74 -12.71 21.09
CA ILE A 287 2.62 -11.78 20.35
C ILE A 287 3.94 -12.43 19.91
N ARG A 288 4.36 -13.52 20.57
CA ARG A 288 5.58 -14.29 20.20
C ARG A 288 5.27 -15.47 19.29
N ASN A 289 4.00 -15.75 19.02
CA ASN A 289 3.61 -16.79 18.09
C ASN A 289 3.63 -16.24 16.66
N THR A 290 4.69 -16.57 15.92
CA THR A 290 4.85 -16.14 14.52
C THR A 290 3.68 -16.57 13.64
N ARG A 291 3.02 -17.70 13.91
CA ARG A 291 1.85 -18.13 13.12
C ARG A 291 0.62 -17.27 13.39
N TYR A 292 0.45 -16.81 14.63
CA TYR A 292 -0.62 -15.88 14.96
C TYR A 292 -0.40 -14.52 14.29
N LEU A 293 0.84 -14.00 14.29
CA LEU A 293 1.17 -12.75 13.59
C LEU A 293 0.98 -12.85 12.08
N GLU A 294 1.38 -13.96 11.45
CA GLU A 294 1.09 -14.22 10.04
C GLU A 294 -0.40 -14.24 9.76
N ALA A 295 -1.19 -14.85 10.66
CA ALA A 295 -2.64 -14.90 10.54
C ALA A 295 -3.27 -13.51 10.63
N LEU A 296 -2.81 -12.66 11.55
CA LEU A 296 -3.23 -11.26 11.67
C LEU A 296 -2.93 -10.47 10.39
N LEU A 297 -1.68 -10.52 9.90
CA LEU A 297 -1.27 -9.84 8.67
C LEU A 297 -2.04 -10.34 7.44
N TYR A 298 -2.33 -11.65 7.40
CA TYR A 298 -3.12 -12.23 6.33
C TYR A 298 -4.60 -11.81 6.34
N GLN A 299 -5.15 -11.52 7.52
CA GLN A 299 -6.46 -10.88 7.68
C GLN A 299 -6.42 -9.37 7.41
N GLY A 300 -5.23 -8.79 7.19
CA GLY A 300 -5.04 -7.38 6.88
C GLY A 300 -4.80 -6.50 8.11
N PHE A 301 -4.72 -7.08 9.31
CA PHE A 301 -4.33 -6.35 10.51
C PHE A 301 -2.83 -6.03 10.48
N THR A 302 -2.46 -4.81 10.83
CA THR A 302 -1.06 -4.40 11.05
C THR A 302 -0.80 -4.19 12.55
N PRO A 303 -0.23 -5.17 13.27
CA PRO A 303 -0.01 -5.05 14.71
C PRO A 303 0.97 -3.93 15.08
N VAL A 304 0.60 -3.07 16.03
CA VAL A 304 1.58 -2.28 16.79
C VAL A 304 2.24 -3.21 17.80
N ILE A 305 3.56 -3.27 17.78
CA ILE A 305 4.33 -4.20 18.62
C ILE A 305 5.24 -3.44 19.57
N GLY A 306 5.45 -4.01 20.75
CA GLY A 306 6.54 -3.67 21.65
C GLY A 306 7.59 -4.75 21.61
N THR A 307 8.84 -4.37 21.33
CA THR A 307 9.99 -5.29 21.34
C THR A 307 11.17 -4.74 22.13
N TRP A 308 11.92 -5.62 22.79
CA TRP A 308 13.25 -5.28 23.27
C TRP A 308 14.18 -5.04 22.09
N VAL A 309 14.98 -3.97 22.09
CA VAL A 309 16.04 -3.75 21.10
C VAL A 309 17.25 -4.58 21.46
N GLY A 310 17.57 -5.57 20.63
CA GLY A 310 18.67 -6.48 20.87
C GLY A 310 18.94 -7.34 19.64
N TRP A 311 19.25 -6.69 18.51
CA TRP A 311 19.52 -7.34 17.23
C TRP A 311 20.95 -7.11 16.71
N ASP A 312 21.33 -7.94 15.74
CA ASP A 312 22.52 -7.80 14.89
C ASP A 312 22.18 -8.33 13.49
N ASP A 313 22.97 -7.97 12.49
CA ASP A 313 22.92 -8.54 11.13
C ASP A 313 24.19 -9.36 10.93
N LYS A 314 24.24 -10.53 11.59
CA LYS A 314 25.48 -11.30 11.75
C LYS A 314 26.00 -11.86 10.44
N ASP A 315 25.10 -12.23 9.54
CA ASP A 315 25.41 -12.80 8.23
C ASP A 315 25.32 -11.77 7.09
N ASN A 316 25.05 -10.50 7.41
CA ASN A 316 25.03 -9.37 6.50
C ASN A 316 24.04 -9.59 5.33
N ASN A 317 22.89 -10.18 5.66
CA ASN A 317 21.81 -10.47 4.71
C ASN A 317 20.68 -9.41 4.77
N GLY A 318 20.80 -8.41 5.65
CA GLY A 318 19.81 -7.37 5.89
C GLY A 318 18.66 -7.79 6.80
N VAL A 319 18.69 -8.99 7.38
CA VAL A 319 17.69 -9.53 8.30
C VAL A 319 18.29 -9.56 9.71
N LEU A 320 17.56 -8.96 10.64
CA LEU A 320 18.00 -8.73 12.00
C LEU A 320 17.68 -9.95 12.88
N ASP A 321 18.74 -10.53 13.46
CA ASP A 321 18.71 -11.71 14.33
C ASP A 321 18.75 -11.37 15.82
N PRO A 322 18.18 -12.21 16.71
CA PRO A 322 18.21 -11.95 18.14
C PRO A 322 19.63 -12.09 18.69
N ARG A 323 19.98 -11.19 19.60
CA ARG A 323 21.24 -11.24 20.35
C ARG A 323 21.01 -11.69 21.79
N PHE A 324 21.98 -12.46 22.26
CA PHE A 324 22.02 -13.02 23.61
C PHE A 324 23.30 -12.54 24.31
N ASP A 325 23.24 -12.39 25.62
CA ASP A 325 24.41 -12.11 26.44
C ASP A 325 25.28 -13.36 26.66
N GLY A 326 26.40 -13.20 27.35
CA GLY A 326 27.33 -14.30 27.67
C GLY A 326 26.73 -15.43 28.53
N THR A 327 25.51 -15.27 29.06
CA THR A 327 24.76 -16.33 29.77
C THR A 327 23.78 -17.07 28.87
N GLY A 328 23.60 -16.60 27.63
CA GLY A 328 22.60 -17.10 26.69
C GLY A 328 21.21 -16.50 26.89
N ALA A 329 21.06 -15.44 27.68
CA ALA A 329 19.81 -14.73 27.87
C ALA A 329 19.65 -13.62 26.81
N PRO A 330 18.44 -13.36 26.30
CA PRO A 330 18.21 -12.25 25.36
C PRO A 330 18.58 -10.90 25.98
N ILE A 331 19.19 -10.03 25.18
CA ILE A 331 19.56 -8.67 25.62
C ILE A 331 18.30 -7.79 25.75
N ARG A 332 18.21 -7.04 26.86
CA ARG A 332 17.02 -6.25 27.25
C ARG A 332 17.42 -4.87 27.81
N LEU A 333 18.10 -4.07 26.98
CA LEU A 333 18.65 -2.78 27.39
C LEU A 333 17.74 -1.58 27.06
N GLY A 334 16.74 -1.76 26.19
CA GLY A 334 15.73 -0.75 25.91
C GLY A 334 14.58 -1.34 25.09
N GLY A 335 13.38 -0.80 25.29
CA GLY A 335 12.18 -1.17 24.53
C GLY A 335 11.98 -0.26 23.32
N HIS A 336 11.27 -0.75 22.31
CA HIS A 336 10.89 0.03 21.14
C HIS A 336 9.52 -0.39 20.62
N ALA A 337 8.79 0.57 20.04
CA ALA A 337 7.50 0.34 19.42
C ALA A 337 7.59 0.56 17.91
N MET A 338 7.03 -0.38 17.15
CA MET A 338 7.02 -0.37 15.68
C MET A 338 5.69 -0.96 15.15
N LEU A 339 5.45 -0.81 13.85
CA LEU A 339 4.28 -1.40 13.19
C LEU A 339 4.69 -2.60 12.34
N LEU A 340 4.04 -3.74 12.52
CA LEU A 340 4.24 -4.94 11.73
C LEU A 340 3.36 -4.89 10.47
N VAL A 341 3.97 -4.99 9.29
CA VAL A 341 3.29 -4.75 7.99
C VAL A 341 3.45 -5.88 6.97
N GLY A 342 4.16 -6.95 7.31
CA GLY A 342 4.31 -8.07 6.39
C GLY A 342 5.17 -9.20 6.95
N TYR A 343 5.26 -10.27 6.17
CA TYR A 343 6.16 -11.38 6.41
C TYR A 343 6.57 -12.06 5.11
N ASN A 344 7.77 -12.63 5.11
CA ASN A 344 8.23 -13.59 4.12
C ASN A 344 8.65 -14.86 4.87
N ARG A 345 7.77 -15.87 4.84
CA ARG A 345 8.02 -17.17 5.48
C ARG A 345 9.09 -17.94 4.74
N THR A 346 9.22 -17.79 3.42
CA THR A 346 10.26 -18.49 2.65
C THR A 346 11.65 -18.00 3.05
N GLU A 347 11.80 -16.70 3.25
CA GLU A 347 13.06 -16.05 3.65
C GLU A 347 13.18 -15.84 5.18
N GLN A 348 12.21 -16.34 5.95
CA GLN A 348 12.19 -16.34 7.42
C GLN A 348 12.31 -14.95 8.08
N TYR A 349 11.60 -13.94 7.58
CA TYR A 349 11.50 -12.64 8.27
C TYR A 349 10.10 -12.02 8.29
N PHE A 350 9.88 -11.13 9.25
CA PHE A 350 8.78 -10.19 9.27
C PHE A 350 9.24 -8.80 8.85
N VAL A 351 8.34 -8.02 8.26
CA VAL A 351 8.58 -6.64 7.82
C VAL A 351 7.94 -5.68 8.81
N LEU A 352 8.74 -4.76 9.36
CA LEU A 352 8.29 -3.75 10.31
C LEU A 352 8.55 -2.35 9.77
N LYS A 353 7.55 -1.48 9.80
CA LYS A 353 7.71 -0.05 9.58
C LYS A 353 8.27 0.58 10.85
N ASN A 354 9.45 1.19 10.72
CA ASN A 354 10.12 1.89 11.82
C ASN A 354 9.90 3.41 11.73
N SER A 355 10.37 4.14 12.73
CA SER A 355 10.27 5.61 12.83
C SER A 355 11.64 6.27 12.99
N TRP A 356 12.67 5.69 12.39
CA TRP A 356 14.06 6.19 12.44
C TRP A 356 14.53 6.76 11.10
N GLY A 357 13.57 7.19 10.26
CA GLY A 357 13.83 7.72 8.92
C GLY A 357 14.15 6.66 7.87
N THR A 358 14.13 7.08 6.61
CA THR A 358 14.33 6.23 5.43
C THR A 358 15.77 5.74 5.27
N GLY A 359 16.75 6.44 5.88
CA GLY A 359 18.16 6.03 5.86
C GLY A 359 18.45 4.79 6.71
N TRP A 360 17.53 4.36 7.58
CA TRP A 360 17.69 3.18 8.42
C TRP A 360 17.13 1.92 7.77
N GLY A 361 17.84 0.79 7.86
CA GLY A 361 17.36 -0.51 7.39
C GLY A 361 17.06 -0.54 5.88
N HIS A 362 15.93 -1.16 5.51
CA HIS A 362 15.43 -1.23 4.13
C HIS A 362 14.48 -0.06 3.88
N GLU A 363 15.03 1.12 3.57
CA GLU A 363 14.25 2.35 3.31
C GLU A 363 13.32 2.74 4.48
N GLY A 364 13.78 2.53 5.72
CA GLY A 364 13.02 2.77 6.95
C GLY A 364 12.26 1.55 7.48
N TYR A 365 12.34 0.41 6.79
CA TYR A 365 11.76 -0.86 7.23
C TYR A 365 12.81 -1.79 7.83
N GLY A 366 12.43 -2.49 8.89
CA GLY A 366 13.24 -3.53 9.51
C GLY A 366 12.76 -4.90 9.07
N TYR A 367 13.67 -5.77 8.64
CA TYR A 367 13.38 -7.18 8.44
C TYR A 367 13.86 -7.93 9.67
N LEU A 368 12.94 -8.45 10.50
CA LEU A 368 13.26 -9.16 11.74
C LEU A 368 13.09 -10.67 11.52
N HIS A 369 14.12 -11.45 11.83
CA HIS A 369 14.07 -12.91 11.68
C HIS A 369 12.96 -13.52 12.56
N TYR A 370 12.38 -14.65 12.16
CA TYR A 370 11.32 -15.30 12.96
C TYR A 370 11.76 -15.62 14.40
N ASP A 371 13.02 -15.98 14.59
CA ASP A 371 13.58 -16.23 15.94
C ASP A 371 13.71 -14.95 16.77
N TYR A 372 13.89 -13.80 16.12
CA TYR A 372 13.85 -12.51 16.78
C TYR A 372 12.49 -12.28 17.42
N ILE A 373 11.42 -12.46 16.64
CA ILE A 373 10.03 -12.31 17.10
C ILE A 373 9.76 -13.23 18.29
N ARG A 374 10.14 -14.51 18.14
CA ARG A 374 9.97 -15.52 19.20
C ARG A 374 10.75 -15.20 20.46
N THR A 375 11.75 -14.31 20.41
CA THR A 375 12.65 -14.04 21.54
C THR A 375 12.38 -12.69 22.20
N ASN A 376 12.14 -11.66 21.40
CA ASN A 376 12.21 -10.26 21.80
C ASN A 376 10.86 -9.53 21.79
N PHE A 377 9.79 -10.06 21.18
CA PHE A 377 8.46 -9.44 21.24
C PHE A 377 7.84 -9.64 22.63
N LYS A 378 7.20 -8.59 23.15
CA LYS A 378 6.69 -8.56 24.52
C LYS A 378 5.17 -8.47 24.61
N TYR A 379 4.59 -7.57 23.85
CA TYR A 379 3.15 -7.32 23.76
C TYR A 379 2.87 -6.49 22.50
N GLY A 380 1.59 -6.31 22.17
CA GLY A 380 1.17 -5.44 21.09
C GLY A 380 -0.34 -5.29 21.08
N TYR A 381 -0.86 -4.70 20.02
CA TYR A 381 -2.30 -4.67 19.76
C TYR A 381 -2.59 -4.59 18.26
N VAL A 382 -3.82 -4.93 17.89
CA VAL A 382 -4.38 -4.75 16.56
C VAL A 382 -5.69 -3.98 16.66
N VAL A 383 -6.09 -3.34 15.57
CA VAL A 383 -7.33 -2.57 15.45
C VAL A 383 -8.03 -3.00 14.17
N GLU A 384 -9.34 -3.21 14.24
CA GLU A 384 -10.19 -3.58 13.11
C GLU A 384 -10.87 -2.36 12.49
N GLU A 385 -11.30 -1.42 13.31
CA GLU A 385 -12.00 -0.22 12.85
C GLU A 385 -11.47 1.04 13.53
N VAL A 386 -11.48 2.12 12.75
CA VAL A 386 -10.99 3.44 13.13
C VAL A 386 -12.11 4.47 13.02
N VAL A 387 -11.87 5.64 13.60
CA VAL A 387 -12.76 6.79 13.54
C VAL A 387 -12.04 7.90 12.77
N PRO A 388 -12.69 8.59 11.82
CA PRO A 388 -14.05 8.32 11.33
C PRO A 388 -14.10 6.97 10.62
N GLU A 389 -15.24 6.28 10.70
CA GLU A 389 -15.44 5.05 9.92
C GLU A 389 -15.39 5.39 8.42
N SER A 390 -14.92 4.44 7.60
CA SER A 390 -14.96 4.60 6.15
C SER A 390 -16.40 4.90 5.70
N ALA A 391 -16.55 5.91 4.84
CA ALA A 391 -17.85 6.21 4.27
C ALA A 391 -18.34 4.96 3.51
N ALA A 392 -19.57 4.51 3.77
CA ALA A 392 -20.14 3.40 3.03
C ALA A 392 -20.20 3.76 1.54
N THR A 393 -19.34 3.14 0.72
CA THR A 393 -19.39 3.23 -0.74
C THR A 393 -20.49 2.30 -1.23
N PRO A 394 -21.68 2.81 -1.60
CA PRO A 394 -22.79 1.94 -1.98
C PRO A 394 -22.35 1.00 -3.12
N VAL A 395 -22.89 -0.23 -3.13
CA VAL A 395 -22.61 -1.17 -4.23
C VAL A 395 -22.82 -0.45 -5.57
N PRO A 396 -21.80 -0.36 -6.45
CA PRO A 396 -21.95 0.30 -7.73
C PRO A 396 -23.18 -0.22 -8.47
N ARG A 397 -23.99 0.68 -9.02
CA ARG A 397 -25.29 0.33 -9.61
C ARG A 397 -25.16 -0.74 -10.69
N GLN A 398 -24.11 -0.67 -11.51
CA GLN A 398 -23.83 -1.66 -12.56
C GLN A 398 -23.57 -3.05 -11.97
N LEU A 399 -22.90 -3.13 -10.82
CA LEU A 399 -22.64 -4.38 -10.11
C LEU A 399 -23.93 -4.91 -9.45
N ALA A 400 -24.69 -4.04 -8.77
CA ALA A 400 -25.93 -4.42 -8.09
C ALA A 400 -27.02 -4.93 -9.05
N GLN A 401 -27.07 -4.38 -10.28
CA GLN A 401 -28.07 -4.70 -11.31
C GLN A 401 -27.56 -5.70 -12.36
N ALA A 402 -26.37 -6.25 -12.16
CA ALA A 402 -25.72 -7.12 -13.13
C ALA A 402 -26.53 -8.42 -13.37
N PRO A 403 -26.53 -8.96 -14.61
CA PRO A 403 -27.25 -10.18 -14.95
C PRO A 403 -26.47 -11.43 -14.51
N PHE A 404 -26.32 -11.61 -13.20
CA PHE A 404 -25.63 -12.75 -12.61
C PHE A 404 -26.23 -14.09 -13.09
N SER A 405 -25.36 -15.05 -13.40
CA SER A 405 -25.75 -16.43 -13.76
C SER A 405 -24.86 -17.44 -13.03
N SER A 406 -25.36 -18.67 -12.85
CA SER A 406 -24.56 -19.81 -12.43
C SER A 406 -23.80 -20.48 -13.59
N ASP A 407 -23.97 -19.98 -14.82
CA ASP A 407 -23.31 -20.52 -16.00
C ASP A 407 -21.79 -20.43 -15.91
N ARG A 408 -21.10 -21.42 -16.48
CA ARG A 408 -19.65 -21.44 -16.53
C ARG A 408 -19.12 -20.32 -17.42
N ILE A 409 -18.16 -19.55 -16.91
CA ILE A 409 -17.46 -18.54 -17.71
C ILE A 409 -16.16 -19.15 -18.24
N SER A 410 -15.94 -19.06 -19.54
CA SER A 410 -14.76 -19.66 -20.16
C SER A 410 -13.49 -18.87 -19.91
N ARG A 411 -12.35 -19.58 -19.87
CA ARG A 411 -11.01 -18.96 -19.84
C ARG A 411 -10.79 -17.91 -20.91
N ALA A 412 -11.40 -18.05 -22.09
CA ALA A 412 -11.22 -17.10 -23.18
C ALA A 412 -11.78 -15.71 -22.84
N GLN A 413 -12.94 -15.67 -22.18
CA GLN A 413 -13.60 -14.44 -21.74
C GLN A 413 -12.87 -13.79 -20.56
N LEU A 414 -12.22 -14.59 -19.71
CA LEU A 414 -11.51 -14.08 -18.53
C LEU A 414 -10.02 -13.76 -18.80
N ARG A 415 -9.54 -13.74 -20.05
CA ARG A 415 -8.11 -13.46 -20.32
C ARG A 415 -7.68 -12.05 -19.90
N ALA A 416 -8.62 -11.11 -20.04
CA ALA A 416 -8.60 -9.77 -19.51
C ALA A 416 -10.07 -9.30 -19.52
N ALA A 417 -10.67 -9.17 -18.34
CA ALA A 417 -12.06 -8.76 -18.20
C ALA A 417 -12.28 -8.14 -16.82
N VAL A 418 -13.36 -7.37 -16.69
CA VAL A 418 -13.92 -7.04 -15.38
C VAL A 418 -14.96 -8.09 -15.06
N LEU A 419 -14.77 -8.80 -13.96
CA LEU A 419 -15.59 -9.91 -13.50
C LEU A 419 -16.45 -9.44 -12.33
N PHE A 420 -17.76 -9.61 -12.47
CA PHE A 420 -18.71 -9.41 -11.38
C PHE A 420 -19.09 -10.76 -10.80
N MET A 421 -19.11 -10.83 -9.48
CA MET A 421 -19.44 -12.02 -8.70
C MET A 421 -20.49 -11.68 -7.65
N ARG A 422 -21.32 -12.66 -7.33
CA ARG A 422 -22.21 -12.63 -6.18
C ARG A 422 -21.94 -13.87 -5.35
N SER A 423 -21.52 -13.69 -4.11
CA SER A 423 -21.17 -14.81 -3.22
C SER A 423 -22.41 -15.59 -2.79
N SER A 424 -22.18 -16.78 -2.24
CA SER A 424 -23.21 -17.60 -1.61
C SER A 424 -23.86 -16.93 -0.39
N ALA A 425 -23.12 -16.06 0.32
CA ALA A 425 -23.65 -15.20 1.39
C ALA A 425 -24.44 -13.98 0.88
N GLY A 426 -24.53 -13.79 -0.43
CA GLY A 426 -25.27 -12.69 -1.06
C GLY A 426 -24.49 -11.38 -1.18
N ARG A 427 -23.18 -11.38 -0.89
CA ARG A 427 -22.30 -10.23 -1.10
C ARG A 427 -22.05 -9.99 -2.59
N TYR A 428 -21.74 -8.76 -2.94
CA TYR A 428 -21.40 -8.36 -4.31
C TYR A 428 -19.90 -8.21 -4.42
N ALA A 429 -19.29 -8.74 -5.47
CA ALA A 429 -17.85 -8.62 -5.67
C ALA A 429 -17.51 -8.22 -7.10
N VAL A 430 -16.45 -7.43 -7.25
CA VAL A 430 -15.88 -7.03 -8.52
C VAL A 430 -14.37 -7.22 -8.48
N ALA A 431 -13.80 -7.73 -9.57
CA ALA A 431 -12.37 -7.84 -9.75
C ALA A 431 -11.99 -7.76 -11.22
N GLU A 432 -10.76 -7.37 -11.49
CA GLU A 432 -10.15 -7.60 -12.79
C GLU A 432 -9.67 -9.04 -12.92
N ALA A 433 -10.16 -9.76 -13.92
CA ALA A 433 -9.84 -11.15 -14.16
C ALA A 433 -8.81 -11.33 -15.27
N TYR A 434 -7.77 -12.10 -14.97
CA TYR A 434 -6.68 -12.46 -15.88
C TYR A 434 -6.39 -13.96 -15.87
N ALA A 435 -7.04 -14.69 -16.78
CA ALA A 435 -7.03 -16.13 -16.84
C ALA A 435 -5.87 -16.71 -17.70
N GLY A 436 -4.94 -17.35 -17.01
CA GLY A 436 -3.91 -18.24 -17.53
C GLY A 436 -4.24 -19.71 -17.23
N PRO A 437 -3.23 -20.54 -16.89
CA PRO A 437 -3.46 -21.77 -16.13
C PRO A 437 -4.08 -21.48 -14.76
N ASN A 438 -3.65 -20.39 -14.12
CA ASN A 438 -4.23 -19.83 -12.90
C ASN A 438 -5.15 -18.66 -13.27
N LEU A 439 -6.11 -18.34 -12.40
CA LEU A 439 -6.94 -17.15 -12.47
C LEU A 439 -6.39 -16.12 -11.50
N SER A 440 -5.91 -14.99 -12.01
CA SER A 440 -5.57 -13.84 -11.16
C SER A 440 -6.75 -12.89 -11.17
N LEU A 441 -7.24 -12.56 -9.97
CA LEU A 441 -8.22 -11.53 -9.68
C LEU A 441 -7.47 -10.38 -9.04
N ARG A 442 -7.47 -9.20 -9.67
CA ARG A 442 -6.81 -7.99 -9.14
C ARG A 442 -7.83 -6.95 -8.76
N HIS A 443 -7.47 -6.10 -7.80
CA HIS A 443 -8.37 -5.09 -7.22
C HIS A 443 -9.70 -5.76 -6.89
N LEU A 444 -9.71 -6.79 -6.04
CA LEU A 444 -10.93 -7.47 -5.65
C LEU A 444 -11.60 -6.65 -4.54
N ARG A 445 -12.80 -6.15 -4.83
CA ARG A 445 -13.66 -5.51 -3.83
C ARG A 445 -14.88 -6.37 -3.60
N VAL A 446 -15.24 -6.57 -2.33
CA VAL A 446 -16.42 -7.29 -1.88
C VAL A 446 -17.25 -6.34 -1.04
N TYR A 447 -18.53 -6.24 -1.33
CA TYR A 447 -19.50 -5.39 -0.66
C TYR A 447 -20.57 -6.24 0.01
N ASN A 448 -20.94 -5.87 1.23
CA ASN A 448 -22.10 -6.44 1.90
C ASN A 448 -23.40 -6.06 1.15
N PRO A 449 -24.50 -6.79 1.39
CA PRO A 449 -25.79 -6.49 0.74
C PRO A 449 -26.36 -5.10 1.05
N ASP A 450 -25.94 -4.48 2.16
CA ASP A 450 -26.32 -3.11 2.55
C ASP A 450 -25.49 -2.03 1.85
N GLY A 451 -24.46 -2.42 1.09
CA GLY A 451 -23.56 -1.53 0.38
C GLY A 451 -22.32 -1.11 1.15
N SER A 452 -22.12 -1.56 2.39
CA SER A 452 -20.81 -1.37 3.05
C SER A 452 -19.74 -2.21 2.36
N LEU A 453 -18.52 -1.66 2.24
CA LEU A 453 -17.37 -2.43 1.78
C LEU A 453 -17.05 -3.51 2.83
N HIS A 454 -17.04 -4.77 2.42
CA HIS A 454 -16.72 -5.92 3.27
C HIS A 454 -15.22 -6.22 3.27
N LEU A 455 -14.60 -6.20 2.09
CA LEU A 455 -13.22 -6.59 1.90
C LEU A 455 -12.66 -5.93 0.64
N GLU A 456 -11.40 -5.50 0.73
CA GLU A 456 -10.59 -5.11 -0.42
C GLU A 456 -9.26 -5.87 -0.44
N ARG A 457 -8.90 -6.37 -1.61
CA ARG A 457 -7.69 -7.17 -1.81
C ARG A 457 -7.06 -6.88 -3.18
N ASP A 458 -5.81 -6.41 -3.17
CA ASP A 458 -5.08 -6.04 -4.38
C ASP A 458 -4.94 -7.19 -5.37
N SER A 459 -4.77 -8.41 -4.86
CA SER A 459 -4.58 -9.61 -5.68
C SER A 459 -4.99 -10.90 -4.97
N LEU A 460 -5.74 -11.72 -5.70
CA LEU A 460 -6.02 -13.12 -5.41
C LEU A 460 -5.62 -13.96 -6.62
N VAL A 461 -4.71 -14.92 -6.41
CA VAL A 461 -4.33 -15.88 -7.45
C VAL A 461 -4.91 -17.24 -7.11
N VAL A 462 -5.85 -17.70 -7.93
CA VAL A 462 -6.47 -19.02 -7.84
C VAL A 462 -5.77 -19.98 -8.80
N ARG A 463 -5.16 -21.02 -8.26
CA ARG A 463 -4.45 -22.07 -8.96
C ARG A 463 -5.39 -22.85 -9.86
N SER A 464 -4.82 -23.44 -10.91
CA SER A 464 -5.54 -24.35 -11.79
C SER A 464 -6.25 -25.44 -11.00
N SER A 465 -7.54 -25.63 -11.29
CA SER A 465 -8.40 -26.62 -10.67
C SER A 465 -8.60 -26.43 -9.16
N TYR A 466 -8.48 -25.20 -8.66
CA TYR A 466 -8.66 -24.87 -7.26
C TYR A 466 -9.92 -24.05 -6.99
N LEU A 467 -10.49 -24.29 -5.81
CA LEU A 467 -11.72 -23.68 -5.30
C LEU A 467 -11.37 -22.40 -4.53
N PHE A 468 -12.22 -21.39 -4.58
CA PHE A 468 -12.04 -20.16 -3.81
C PHE A 468 -13.37 -19.60 -3.33
N ASP A 469 -13.31 -18.95 -2.19
CA ASP A 469 -14.39 -18.20 -1.55
C ASP A 469 -14.09 -16.71 -1.77
N VAL A 470 -15.05 -16.00 -2.35
CA VAL A 470 -14.88 -14.59 -2.67
C VAL A 470 -15.09 -13.73 -1.44
N ASP A 471 -15.88 -14.18 -0.46
CA ASP A 471 -16.16 -13.44 0.77
C ASP A 471 -14.88 -13.24 1.58
N SER A 472 -14.05 -14.29 1.69
CA SER A 472 -12.73 -14.19 2.33
C SER A 472 -11.59 -13.83 1.36
N ALA A 473 -11.87 -13.74 0.06
CA ALA A 473 -10.91 -13.60 -1.04
C ALA A 473 -9.75 -14.62 -0.99
N ARG A 474 -10.08 -15.90 -0.81
CA ARG A 474 -9.09 -16.96 -0.58
C ARG A 474 -9.44 -18.24 -1.29
N GLU A 475 -8.40 -18.98 -1.67
CA GLU A 475 -8.56 -20.39 -2.01
C GLU A 475 -9.06 -21.17 -0.79
N THR A 476 -10.05 -22.05 -0.98
CA THR A 476 -10.62 -22.88 0.10
C THR A 476 -11.04 -24.24 -0.44
N ARG A 477 -11.21 -25.23 0.44
CA ARG A 477 -11.79 -26.55 0.08
C ARG A 477 -13.24 -26.70 0.50
N THR A 478 -13.71 -25.84 1.39
CA THR A 478 -15.06 -25.88 1.97
C THR A 478 -15.70 -24.53 1.78
N ASP A 479 -17.01 -24.52 1.56
CA ASP A 479 -17.80 -23.30 1.37
C ASP A 479 -17.35 -22.38 0.22
N ALA A 480 -16.63 -22.93 -0.77
CA ALA A 480 -16.18 -22.18 -1.91
C ALA A 480 -17.35 -21.65 -2.76
N ASP A 481 -17.32 -20.37 -3.09
CA ASP A 481 -18.23 -19.76 -4.06
C ASP A 481 -17.91 -20.18 -5.50
N PHE A 482 -16.63 -20.42 -5.80
CA PHE A 482 -16.19 -20.62 -7.17
C PHE A 482 -15.12 -21.71 -7.29
N TRP A 483 -15.04 -22.32 -8.46
CA TRP A 483 -14.00 -23.26 -8.84
C TRP A 483 -13.35 -22.81 -10.14
N TRP A 484 -12.04 -22.56 -10.11
CA TRP A 484 -11.26 -22.35 -11.32
C TRP A 484 -10.92 -23.70 -11.97
N HIS A 485 -11.91 -24.33 -12.58
CA HIS A 485 -11.88 -25.71 -13.04
C HIS A 485 -11.03 -25.87 -14.31
N GLY A 486 -9.83 -26.44 -14.19
CA GLY A 486 -8.99 -26.86 -15.32
C GLY A 486 -9.36 -28.25 -15.82
N VAL A 487 -9.89 -28.33 -17.04
CA VAL A 487 -10.31 -29.60 -17.67
C VAL A 487 -9.15 -30.26 -18.39
N ARG A 488 -8.36 -29.46 -19.13
CA ARG A 488 -7.14 -29.88 -19.83
C ARG A 488 -6.29 -28.66 -20.14
N ARG A 489 -5.04 -28.87 -20.59
CA ARG A 489 -4.14 -27.77 -20.93
C ARG A 489 -4.82 -26.74 -21.86
N GLY A 490 -4.93 -25.51 -21.37
CA GLY A 490 -5.51 -24.37 -22.09
C GLY A 490 -7.03 -24.24 -22.04
N VAL A 491 -7.73 -25.17 -21.38
CA VAL A 491 -9.21 -25.18 -21.23
C VAL A 491 -9.56 -25.17 -19.75
N HIS A 492 -10.03 -24.00 -19.30
CA HIS A 492 -10.47 -23.76 -17.94
C HIS A 492 -11.81 -23.03 -17.94
N TYR A 493 -12.54 -23.16 -16.84
CA TYR A 493 -13.80 -22.47 -16.59
C TYR A 493 -13.81 -21.92 -15.17
N LEU A 494 -14.39 -20.74 -15.00
CA LEU A 494 -14.89 -20.33 -13.70
C LEU A 494 -16.25 -20.98 -13.53
N GLU A 495 -16.36 -21.89 -12.58
CA GLU A 495 -17.57 -22.64 -12.27
C GLU A 495 -18.12 -22.16 -10.93
N CYS A 496 -19.36 -21.67 -10.94
CA CYS A 496 -20.04 -21.21 -9.74
C CYS A 496 -20.44 -22.41 -8.85
N ARG A 497 -20.37 -22.22 -7.54
CA ARG A 497 -20.62 -23.24 -6.50
C ARG A 497 -21.49 -22.64 -5.40
N ASN A 498 -22.14 -23.49 -4.62
CA ASN A 498 -22.89 -23.11 -3.41
C ASN A 498 -23.93 -21.98 -3.57
N GLY A 499 -24.48 -21.80 -4.78
CA GLY A 499 -25.45 -20.73 -5.05
C GLY A 499 -24.82 -19.37 -5.39
N ALA A 500 -23.49 -19.26 -5.39
CA ALA A 500 -22.79 -18.13 -5.96
C ALA A 500 -23.06 -18.02 -7.47
N MET A 501 -22.86 -16.82 -8.00
CA MET A 501 -23.15 -16.49 -9.40
C MET A 501 -22.09 -15.52 -9.92
N ALA A 502 -21.85 -15.49 -11.22
CA ALA A 502 -20.93 -14.56 -11.84
C ALA A 502 -21.43 -14.08 -13.21
N CYS A 503 -20.90 -12.95 -13.66
CA CYS A 503 -21.04 -12.50 -15.04
C CYS A 503 -19.85 -11.61 -15.44
N ILE A 504 -19.65 -11.44 -16.75
CA ILE A 504 -18.64 -10.50 -17.25
C ILE A 504 -19.23 -9.09 -17.19
N GLY A 505 -18.65 -8.22 -16.38
CA GLY A 505 -18.96 -6.79 -16.35
C GLY A 505 -18.45 -6.10 -17.62
N PHE A 506 -17.22 -6.41 -18.03
CA PHE A 506 -16.66 -5.94 -19.30
C PHE A 506 -15.66 -6.94 -19.91
N ASP A 507 -15.81 -7.27 -21.20
CA ASP A 507 -14.91 -8.18 -21.94
C ASP A 507 -13.83 -7.38 -22.70
N LEU A 508 -12.72 -7.04 -22.01
CA LEU A 508 -11.60 -6.34 -22.64
C LEU A 508 -10.94 -7.21 -23.72
N ALA A 509 -10.84 -8.52 -23.50
CA ALA A 509 -10.24 -9.45 -24.45
C ALA A 509 -11.00 -9.47 -25.79
N GLY A 510 -12.34 -9.40 -25.74
CA GLY A 510 -13.23 -9.34 -26.89
C GLY A 510 -13.21 -8.03 -27.67
N LEU A 511 -12.77 -6.92 -27.04
CA LEU A 511 -12.74 -5.60 -27.67
C LEU A 511 -11.75 -5.57 -28.86
N SER A 512 -12.28 -5.45 -30.07
CA SER A 512 -11.52 -5.58 -31.32
C SER A 512 -11.03 -4.24 -31.87
N VAL A 513 -10.05 -4.30 -32.79
CA VAL A 513 -9.59 -3.10 -33.52
C VAL A 513 -10.72 -2.43 -34.30
N ARG A 514 -11.73 -3.18 -34.75
CA ARG A 514 -12.90 -2.60 -35.43
C ARG A 514 -13.76 -1.79 -34.47
N ASP A 515 -13.89 -2.22 -33.23
CA ASP A 515 -14.65 -1.51 -32.20
C ASP A 515 -13.91 -0.22 -31.82
N ILE A 516 -12.59 -0.30 -31.63
CA ILE A 516 -11.73 0.88 -31.42
C ILE A 516 -11.83 1.86 -32.60
N ALA A 517 -11.86 1.35 -33.84
CA ALA A 517 -11.96 2.20 -35.03
C ALA A 517 -13.30 2.92 -35.17
N ARG A 518 -14.39 2.32 -34.63
CA ARG A 518 -15.74 2.90 -34.61
C ARG A 518 -15.96 3.84 -33.44
N THR A 519 -15.13 3.74 -32.41
CA THR A 519 -15.21 4.63 -31.24
C THR A 519 -14.85 6.05 -31.66
N ARG A 520 -15.70 7.01 -31.29
CA ARG A 520 -15.42 8.43 -31.48
C ARG A 520 -14.36 8.86 -30.47
N LEU A 521 -13.09 8.78 -30.87
CA LEU A 521 -11.98 9.13 -29.99
C LEU A 521 -11.99 10.62 -29.66
N SER A 522 -11.83 10.94 -28.38
CA SER A 522 -11.73 12.29 -27.86
C SER A 522 -10.27 12.68 -27.59
N SER A 523 -10.10 13.93 -27.18
CA SER A 523 -8.88 14.49 -26.60
C SER A 523 -9.11 15.00 -25.17
N THR A 524 -10.30 14.75 -24.61
CA THR A 524 -10.66 15.17 -23.25
C THR A 524 -9.90 14.32 -22.24
N ALA A 525 -9.39 14.98 -21.21
CA ALA A 525 -8.80 14.32 -20.05
C ALA A 525 -9.85 13.44 -19.34
N VAL A 526 -9.44 12.25 -18.89
CA VAL A 526 -10.27 11.37 -18.08
C VAL A 526 -9.96 11.63 -16.61
N PRO A 527 -10.92 12.11 -15.80
CA PRO A 527 -10.70 12.33 -14.37
C PRO A 527 -10.35 11.05 -13.62
N ALA A 528 -9.56 11.15 -12.55
CA ALA A 528 -9.23 10.05 -11.64
C ALA A 528 -10.48 9.30 -11.14
N ALA A 529 -11.52 10.05 -10.76
CA ALA A 529 -12.79 9.50 -10.31
C ALA A 529 -13.52 8.61 -11.35
N ASP A 530 -13.18 8.76 -12.63
CA ASP A 530 -13.74 7.95 -13.72
C ASP A 530 -12.80 6.78 -14.10
N LEU A 531 -11.69 6.58 -13.38
CA LEU A 531 -10.66 5.58 -13.68
C LEU A 531 -10.74 4.30 -12.84
N ASP A 532 -11.86 4.05 -12.16
CA ASP A 532 -12.10 2.80 -11.42
C ASP A 532 -12.57 1.66 -12.36
N TYR A 533 -11.77 0.58 -12.45
CA TYR A 533 -11.90 -0.50 -13.43
C TYR A 533 -12.10 0.01 -14.87
N ALA A 534 -11.50 1.15 -15.20
CA ALA A 534 -11.79 1.89 -16.40
C ALA A 534 -11.15 1.30 -17.65
N VAL A 535 -11.93 1.16 -18.70
CA VAL A 535 -11.48 0.75 -20.02
C VAL A 535 -11.28 1.97 -20.89
N VAL A 536 -10.03 2.21 -21.24
CA VAL A 536 -9.65 3.30 -22.14
C VAL A 536 -9.14 2.72 -23.45
N VAL A 537 -9.66 3.24 -24.56
CA VAL A 537 -9.18 2.90 -25.90
C VAL A 537 -8.63 4.12 -26.59
N GLY A 538 -7.81 3.92 -27.61
CA GLY A 538 -7.27 5.05 -28.33
C GLY A 538 -6.38 4.72 -29.50
N ARG A 539 -5.67 5.75 -29.93
CA ARG A 539 -4.61 5.69 -30.92
C ARG A 539 -3.36 6.35 -30.36
N THR A 540 -2.23 5.65 -30.44
CA THR A 540 -0.91 6.20 -30.09
C THR A 540 -0.51 7.31 -31.06
N THR A 541 0.57 8.02 -30.73
CA THR A 541 1.24 9.00 -31.58
C THR A 541 1.70 8.39 -32.91
N ALA A 542 2.08 7.11 -32.94
CA ALA A 542 2.33 6.36 -34.18
C ALA A 542 1.05 5.84 -34.87
N ASN A 543 -0.13 6.35 -34.51
CA ASN A 543 -1.45 6.00 -35.05
C ASN A 543 -1.77 4.50 -34.95
N ARG A 544 -1.38 3.88 -33.83
CA ARG A 544 -1.68 2.46 -33.56
C ARG A 544 -2.85 2.34 -32.59
N PRO A 545 -3.83 1.46 -32.86
CA PRO A 545 -4.92 1.24 -31.94
C PRO A 545 -4.41 0.62 -30.64
N PHE A 546 -4.91 1.10 -29.50
CA PHE A 546 -4.63 0.51 -28.20
C PHE A 546 -5.90 0.37 -27.36
N LYS A 547 -5.84 -0.52 -26.39
CA LYS A 547 -6.82 -0.67 -25.32
C LYS A 547 -6.09 -0.92 -24.00
N LEU A 548 -6.59 -0.36 -22.92
CA LEU A 548 -6.08 -0.59 -21.59
C LEU A 548 -7.21 -0.70 -20.57
N LEU A 549 -6.95 -1.46 -19.51
CA LEU A 549 -7.74 -1.47 -18.27
C LEU A 549 -6.89 -0.78 -17.20
N ALA A 550 -7.45 0.29 -16.66
CA ALA A 550 -6.85 1.15 -15.65
C ALA A 550 -7.65 1.06 -14.36
N HIS A 551 -6.95 1.24 -13.26
CA HIS A 551 -7.48 1.44 -11.94
C HIS A 551 -6.66 2.57 -11.30
N VAL A 552 -7.32 3.44 -10.55
CA VAL A 552 -6.65 4.45 -9.73
C VAL A 552 -7.01 4.13 -8.29
N ASP A 553 -5.99 3.88 -7.48
CA ASP A 553 -6.16 3.71 -6.04
C ASP A 553 -6.59 5.04 -5.41
N GLU A 554 -7.33 4.97 -4.31
CA GLU A 554 -7.95 6.13 -3.65
C GLU A 554 -6.91 7.15 -3.11
N THR A 555 -5.64 6.74 -3.00
CA THR A 555 -4.49 7.60 -2.63
C THR A 555 -4.00 8.50 -3.78
N ASP A 556 -4.44 8.25 -5.03
CA ASP A 556 -4.22 9.09 -6.22
C ASP A 556 -2.75 9.33 -6.63
N THR A 557 -1.80 8.55 -6.10
CA THR A 557 -0.35 8.77 -6.33
C THR A 557 0.18 8.15 -7.64
N SER A 558 -0.49 7.12 -8.16
CA SER A 558 -0.10 6.47 -9.41
C SER A 558 -1.30 5.87 -10.15
N LEU A 559 -1.23 5.85 -11.48
CA LEU A 559 -2.21 5.20 -12.34
C LEU A 559 -1.78 3.75 -12.59
N ASP A 560 -2.56 2.81 -12.08
CA ASP A 560 -2.32 1.38 -12.26
C ASP A 560 -2.99 0.88 -13.54
N VAL A 561 -2.17 0.54 -14.54
CA VAL A 561 -2.60 -0.05 -15.79
C VAL A 561 -2.38 -1.56 -15.72
N SER A 562 -3.38 -2.28 -15.25
CA SER A 562 -3.32 -3.72 -15.06
C SER A 562 -3.20 -4.52 -16.36
N SER A 563 -3.74 -4.01 -17.47
CA SER A 563 -3.53 -4.61 -18.80
C SER A 563 -3.48 -3.57 -19.89
N LEU A 564 -2.40 -3.59 -20.67
CA LEU A 564 -2.18 -2.72 -21.82
C LEU A 564 -1.92 -3.54 -23.09
N GLU A 565 -2.71 -3.29 -24.13
CA GLU A 565 -2.52 -3.86 -25.47
C GLU A 565 -2.39 -2.77 -26.53
N VAL A 566 -1.24 -2.74 -27.21
CA VAL A 566 -1.09 -2.00 -28.47
C VAL A 566 -1.22 -2.97 -29.62
N LEU A 567 -2.11 -2.67 -30.55
CA LEU A 567 -2.56 -3.57 -31.60
C LEU A 567 -2.06 -3.08 -32.97
N ARG A 568 -1.92 -4.02 -33.90
CA ARG A 568 -1.81 -3.73 -35.33
C ARG A 568 -3.21 -3.64 -35.92
N TRP A 569 -3.35 -2.95 -37.05
CA TRP A 569 -4.64 -2.82 -37.75
C TRP A 569 -5.27 -4.15 -38.20
N ASN A 570 -4.47 -5.21 -38.31
CA ASN A 570 -4.95 -6.57 -38.58
C ASN A 570 -5.49 -7.31 -37.33
N GLY A 571 -5.53 -6.64 -36.17
CA GLY A 571 -5.97 -7.23 -34.90
C GLY A 571 -4.89 -7.97 -34.12
N SER A 572 -3.71 -8.21 -34.70
CA SER A 572 -2.62 -8.88 -33.98
C SER A 572 -1.99 -7.94 -32.94
N ARG A 573 -1.64 -8.50 -31.79
CA ARG A 573 -0.97 -7.77 -30.71
C ARG A 573 0.44 -7.37 -31.12
N ARG A 574 0.75 -6.08 -31.05
CA ARG A 574 2.11 -5.55 -31.23
C ARG A 574 2.86 -5.59 -29.91
N GLN A 575 2.22 -5.11 -28.86
CA GLN A 575 2.80 -5.00 -27.54
C GLN A 575 1.77 -5.38 -26.49
N TYR A 576 2.26 -5.97 -25.41
CA TYR A 576 1.48 -6.33 -24.25
C TYR A 576 2.27 -6.06 -23.00
N LYS A 577 1.65 -5.37 -22.05
CA LYS A 577 2.16 -5.24 -20.70
C LYS A 577 1.03 -5.49 -19.71
N ARG A 578 1.40 -5.98 -18.54
CA ARG A 578 0.53 -6.10 -17.37
C ARG A 578 1.16 -5.33 -16.23
N ASN A 579 0.33 -4.85 -15.31
CA ASN A 579 0.76 -4.24 -14.05
C ASN A 579 1.74 -3.08 -14.28
N VAL A 580 1.39 -2.17 -15.19
CA VAL A 580 2.18 -0.95 -15.44
C VAL A 580 1.67 0.12 -14.48
N SER A 581 2.46 0.45 -13.45
CA SER A 581 2.20 1.64 -12.64
C SER A 581 2.83 2.86 -13.31
N ILE A 582 2.04 3.93 -13.45
CA ILE A 582 2.48 5.22 -13.99
C ILE A 582 2.44 6.22 -12.83
N PRO A 583 3.61 6.66 -12.30
CA PRO A 583 3.66 7.57 -11.17
C PRO A 583 3.03 8.93 -11.47
N SER A 584 2.65 9.66 -10.42
CA SER A 584 2.11 11.02 -10.50
C SER A 584 2.95 11.93 -11.40
N SER A 585 2.29 12.62 -12.32
CA SER A 585 2.89 13.59 -13.26
C SER A 585 3.85 12.99 -14.29
N TRP A 586 3.88 11.66 -14.47
CA TRP A 586 4.71 10.99 -15.48
C TRP A 586 3.99 10.75 -16.81
N THR A 587 4.74 10.89 -17.90
CA THR A 587 4.30 10.50 -19.25
C THR A 587 4.66 9.05 -19.54
N TYR A 588 3.86 8.38 -20.39
CA TYR A 588 4.12 7.02 -20.82
C TYR A 588 4.04 6.87 -22.34
N ASN A 589 5.04 6.21 -22.92
CA ASN A 589 5.05 5.86 -24.33
C ASN A 589 4.52 4.43 -24.51
N LEU A 590 3.32 4.30 -25.05
CA LEU A 590 2.67 3.01 -25.30
C LEU A 590 3.34 2.25 -26.44
N ASP A 591 3.95 2.95 -27.40
CA ASP A 591 4.61 2.36 -28.55
C ASP A 591 5.96 1.67 -28.24
N THR A 592 6.66 2.12 -27.19
CA THR A 592 7.88 1.49 -26.66
C THR A 592 7.64 0.73 -25.36
N GLY A 593 6.59 1.09 -24.62
CA GLY A 593 6.32 0.56 -23.28
C GLY A 593 7.25 1.11 -22.21
N SER A 594 7.81 2.29 -22.40
CA SER A 594 8.70 2.91 -21.41
C SER A 594 8.03 4.12 -20.78
N GLN A 595 8.32 4.35 -19.50
CA GLN A 595 8.05 5.63 -18.87
C GLN A 595 8.92 6.72 -19.52
N GLY A 596 8.40 7.94 -19.58
CA GLY A 596 9.02 9.02 -20.35
C GLY A 596 8.79 8.89 -21.87
N GLY A 597 9.49 9.70 -22.65
CA GLY A 597 9.40 9.68 -24.12
C GLY A 597 9.35 11.05 -24.80
N GLY A 598 9.33 12.13 -24.02
CA GLY A 598 9.27 13.51 -24.54
C GLY A 598 8.14 13.66 -25.56
N ARG A 599 8.44 14.19 -26.75
CA ARG A 599 7.45 14.40 -27.84
C ARG A 599 6.73 13.15 -28.35
N TYR A 600 7.19 11.96 -27.98
CA TYR A 600 6.65 10.66 -28.40
C TYR A 600 5.84 9.95 -27.31
N ALA A 601 5.66 10.56 -26.13
CA ALA A 601 4.73 10.01 -25.16
C ALA A 601 3.29 10.03 -25.69
N ASP A 602 2.50 9.06 -25.24
CA ASP A 602 1.11 8.87 -25.67
C ASP A 602 0.11 9.25 -24.57
N LEU A 603 0.45 8.90 -23.33
CA LEU A 603 -0.35 9.18 -22.14
C LEU A 603 0.43 10.07 -21.19
N TRP A 604 -0.29 10.86 -20.41
CA TRP A 604 0.22 11.61 -19.28
C TRP A 604 -0.73 11.44 -18.11
N TRP A 605 -0.23 10.87 -17.02
CA TRP A 605 -0.94 10.86 -15.75
C TRP A 605 -0.56 12.12 -15.00
N HIS A 606 -1.52 13.02 -14.81
CA HIS A 606 -1.28 14.33 -14.19
C HIS A 606 -2.08 14.42 -12.89
N VAL A 607 -1.39 14.57 -11.77
CA VAL A 607 -2.02 14.75 -10.45
C VAL A 607 -1.84 16.19 -10.02
N VAL A 608 -2.95 16.86 -9.72
CA VAL A 608 -2.98 18.27 -9.32
C VAL A 608 -2.90 18.41 -7.80
N SER A 609 -3.59 17.52 -7.09
CA SER A 609 -3.59 17.37 -5.62
C SER A 609 -4.07 15.97 -5.27
N GLN A 610 -3.99 15.56 -4.00
CA GLN A 610 -4.59 14.30 -3.56
C GLN A 610 -6.09 14.25 -3.92
N GLY A 611 -6.54 13.14 -4.51
CA GLY A 611 -7.90 12.95 -5.00
C GLY A 611 -8.27 13.73 -6.28
N VAL A 612 -7.32 14.44 -6.89
CA VAL A 612 -7.53 15.20 -8.14
C VAL A 612 -6.44 14.87 -9.18
N GLY A 613 -6.63 13.74 -9.86
CA GLY A 613 -5.84 13.33 -11.02
C GLY A 613 -6.58 13.35 -12.36
N PHE A 614 -5.82 13.34 -13.45
CA PHE A 614 -6.31 13.27 -14.83
C PHE A 614 -5.40 12.39 -15.70
N LEU A 615 -6.01 11.45 -16.43
CA LEU A 615 -5.36 10.78 -17.55
C LEU A 615 -5.56 11.61 -18.82
N GLU A 616 -4.47 12.23 -19.26
CA GLU A 616 -4.42 13.05 -20.45
C GLU A 616 -3.76 12.30 -21.61
N ARG A 617 -4.14 12.68 -22.84
CA ARG A 617 -3.35 12.34 -24.02
C ARG A 617 -2.11 13.23 -24.07
N TYR A 618 -1.01 12.68 -24.57
CA TYR A 618 0.19 13.45 -24.89
C TYR A 618 0.38 13.57 -26.41
N SER A 619 0.89 14.71 -26.87
CA SER A 619 1.17 14.97 -28.29
C SER A 619 -0.05 14.70 -29.20
N THR A 620 0.08 13.89 -30.26
CA THR A 620 -1.00 13.59 -31.22
C THR A 620 -1.82 12.35 -30.89
N ALA A 621 -1.58 11.70 -29.74
CA ALA A 621 -2.39 10.57 -29.31
C ALA A 621 -3.86 10.97 -29.11
N ARG A 622 -4.76 10.00 -29.16
CA ARG A 622 -6.19 10.20 -28.91
C ARG A 622 -6.71 9.08 -28.02
N THR A 623 -7.56 9.41 -27.07
CA THR A 623 -8.06 8.48 -26.05
C THR A 623 -9.57 8.64 -25.92
N GLN A 624 -10.22 7.59 -25.41
CA GLN A 624 -11.62 7.60 -25.05
C GLN A 624 -11.86 6.61 -23.93
N LEU A 625 -12.44 7.08 -22.84
CA LEU A 625 -13.04 6.21 -21.84
C LEU A 625 -14.30 5.59 -22.45
N VAL A 626 -14.37 4.26 -22.47
CA VAL A 626 -15.51 3.51 -23.07
C VAL A 626 -16.30 2.73 -22.04
N TRP A 627 -15.75 2.53 -20.85
CA TRP A 627 -16.41 1.89 -19.72
C TRP A 627 -15.66 2.20 -18.43
N CYS A 628 -16.35 2.29 -17.31
CA CYS A 628 -15.79 2.32 -15.95
C CYS A 628 -16.84 1.80 -14.97
N LEU A 629 -16.44 1.54 -13.73
CA LEU A 629 -17.36 1.23 -12.64
C LEU A 629 -17.78 2.53 -11.92
N GLY A 630 -18.97 2.54 -11.30
CA GLY A 630 -19.41 3.65 -10.44
C GLY A 630 -20.00 4.85 -11.19
N ASP A 631 -19.85 6.03 -10.58
CA ASP A 631 -20.53 7.27 -11.01
C ASP A 631 -20.10 7.76 -12.39
N GLY A 632 -18.84 7.52 -12.78
CA GLY A 632 -18.33 7.86 -14.11
C GLY A 632 -19.11 7.17 -15.25
N ALA A 633 -19.70 6.01 -15.00
CA ALA A 633 -20.45 5.30 -16.01
C ALA A 633 -21.83 5.92 -16.28
N GLU A 634 -22.49 6.56 -15.31
CA GLU A 634 -23.73 7.32 -15.58
C GLU A 634 -23.46 8.53 -16.48
N ARG A 635 -22.30 9.16 -16.29
CA ARG A 635 -21.84 10.26 -17.16
C ARG A 635 -21.54 9.76 -18.57
N LEU A 636 -20.83 8.64 -18.72
CA LEU A 636 -20.57 8.00 -20.01
C LEU A 636 -21.88 7.65 -20.73
N GLU A 637 -22.85 7.06 -20.02
CA GLU A 637 -24.16 6.73 -20.60
C GLU A 637 -24.88 7.97 -21.16
N ARG A 638 -24.81 9.11 -20.48
CA ARG A 638 -25.38 10.37 -20.97
C ARG A 638 -24.62 10.94 -22.17
N GLU A 639 -23.30 10.84 -22.18
CA GLU A 639 -22.45 11.34 -23.28
C GLU A 639 -22.49 10.43 -24.53
N MET A 640 -22.74 9.13 -24.36
CA MET A 640 -22.83 8.13 -25.43
C MET A 640 -24.26 7.87 -25.92
N ALA A 641 -25.28 8.39 -25.22
CA ALA A 641 -26.66 8.34 -25.70
C ALA A 641 -26.76 9.02 -27.07
N PRO A 642 -27.43 8.41 -28.07
CA PRO A 642 -27.67 9.08 -29.34
C PRO A 642 -28.42 10.38 -29.03
N ALA A 643 -27.94 11.51 -29.57
CA ALA A 643 -28.68 12.75 -29.52
C ALA A 643 -30.10 12.44 -30.02
N ALA A 644 -31.10 12.56 -29.14
CA ALA A 644 -32.48 12.40 -29.54
C ALA A 644 -32.67 13.28 -30.77
N GLU A 645 -33.08 12.69 -31.89
CA GLU A 645 -33.45 13.45 -33.08
C GLU A 645 -34.45 14.50 -32.60
N VAL A 646 -34.00 15.75 -32.59
CA VAL A 646 -34.91 16.89 -32.54
C VAL A 646 -35.61 16.83 -33.87
N ASP A 647 -36.73 16.11 -33.90
CA ASP A 647 -37.65 16.08 -35.00
C ASP A 647 -38.00 17.55 -35.27
N HIS A 648 -37.51 18.06 -36.41
CA HIS A 648 -37.92 19.35 -36.91
C HIS A 648 -39.41 19.21 -37.24
N ALA A 649 -40.25 19.47 -36.24
CA ALA A 649 -41.65 19.75 -36.44
C ALA A 649 -41.71 20.96 -37.37
N VAL A 650 -41.92 20.65 -38.65
CA VAL A 650 -42.29 21.58 -39.70
C VAL A 650 -43.43 22.42 -39.16
N GLU A 651 -43.19 23.72 -38.99
CA GLU A 651 -44.26 24.69 -38.69
C GLU A 651 -45.37 24.51 -39.73
N PRO A 652 -46.64 24.32 -39.32
CA PRO A 652 -47.73 24.30 -40.28
C PRO A 652 -47.89 25.70 -40.87
N ALA A 653 -47.83 25.74 -42.20
CA ALA A 653 -48.04 26.91 -43.03
C ALA A 653 -49.28 27.71 -42.60
N THR A 654 -49.09 29.01 -42.42
CA THR A 654 -50.15 29.99 -42.27
C THR A 654 -51.01 30.03 -43.54
N PRO A 655 -52.36 29.95 -43.44
CA PRO A 655 -53.21 30.11 -44.61
C PRO A 655 -53.39 31.60 -44.94
N GLU A 656 -53.14 31.95 -46.20
CA GLU A 656 -53.56 33.23 -46.80
C GLU A 656 -55.09 33.36 -46.69
N MET A 657 -55.56 34.46 -46.09
CA MET A 657 -56.94 34.92 -46.22
C MET A 657 -57.00 36.16 -47.10
N VAL A 658 -57.67 36.00 -48.23
CA VAL A 658 -58.07 37.08 -49.14
C VAL A 658 -59.35 37.77 -48.61
N ASP A 659 -59.39 39.06 -48.92
CA ASP A 659 -60.14 40.19 -48.38
C ASP A 659 -61.69 40.20 -48.57
N THR A 660 -62.31 41.05 -47.75
CA THR A 660 -63.62 41.76 -47.83
C THR A 660 -64.90 41.19 -47.17
N PRO A 661 -65.85 42.05 -46.72
CA PRO A 661 -65.72 43.36 -46.05
C PRO A 661 -66.60 43.51 -44.77
N ALA A 662 -66.38 44.60 -44.02
CA ALA A 662 -67.09 44.98 -42.79
C ALA A 662 -68.60 45.29 -42.96
N PRO A 663 -69.39 45.25 -41.86
CA PRO A 663 -69.80 46.54 -41.28
C PRO A 663 -69.78 46.63 -39.73
N VAL A 664 -69.25 47.78 -39.28
CA VAL A 664 -69.61 48.71 -38.17
C VAL A 664 -70.13 48.23 -36.80
N ALA A 665 -69.57 48.92 -35.78
CA ALA A 665 -70.02 49.20 -34.40
C ALA A 665 -69.55 48.21 -33.33
N GLU A 666 -69.04 48.56 -32.14
CA GLU A 666 -68.51 49.79 -31.50
C GLU A 666 -68.14 49.35 -30.06
N THR A 667 -67.05 49.89 -29.48
CA THR A 667 -66.85 50.16 -28.02
C THR A 667 -66.83 48.97 -27.02
N ASP A 668 -66.02 48.90 -25.96
CA ASP A 668 -64.96 49.72 -25.36
C ASP A 668 -64.30 48.90 -24.21
N GLY A 669 -63.07 49.27 -23.83
CA GLY A 669 -62.44 49.09 -22.52
C GLY A 669 -62.19 47.64 -22.02
N GLY A 670 -61.04 47.26 -21.48
CA GLY A 670 -59.91 47.96 -20.88
C GLY A 670 -59.20 46.89 -20.01
N ALA A 671 -57.96 46.57 -20.34
CA ALA A 671 -56.77 46.92 -19.55
C ALA A 671 -56.50 46.04 -18.31
N THR A 672 -55.44 45.23 -18.45
CA THR A 672 -54.30 45.03 -17.52
C THR A 672 -54.58 44.50 -16.11
N ARG A 673 -53.75 43.63 -15.51
CA ARG A 673 -52.29 43.53 -15.63
C ARG A 673 -51.84 42.14 -15.16
#